data_AF-A0A0W0WMQ8-F1
#
_entry.id   AF-A0A0W0WMQ8-F1
#
_cell.length_a   1.000
_cell.length_b   1.000
_cell.length_c   1.000
_cell.angle_alpha   90.00
_cell.angle_beta   90.00
_cell.angle_gamma   90.00
#
_symmetry.space_group_name_H-M   'P 1'
#
loop_
_entity.id
_entity.type
_entity.pdbx_description
1 polymer ?
#
loop_
_entity_poly.entity_id
_entity_poly.type
_entity_poly.pdbx_seq_one_letter_code
_entity_poly.pdbx_strand_id
1 'polypeptide(L)'
;MIISLILQWINSDEIDTPFPTHPITNSELAKEQTQIKKINRQLIAQARLAKLESSTFTDQEKLERSHQLLSFIGFSMDYMKGNDSDLVFSTLGYLLAMPQENQPPKFKEKILFLFKQLINKDKEAAIDFYNQNTADFANHNEVNLLVARITKLDKTLPIVRQRLAELNHALKHQENPLGLGNLIKEEFIDNTEAYAAFILWLIQCRVPVRKIIATHLLHDFMRYNLSYLDLPESEINHLYDILKMFPEAQALVAEAKTVSCGERGFLKFALDGSRGEGLRQVEAQPVVWAFSPTADNFTALAELFSHSFLPAALIWFVHTKNLAWFDSLYNYLNKPSVITSQLPALINYVGRQAKTELSEVLASLINDSTAGQLAANHDGAILYLLAYKPALIQQIQIQDVKAYIEQMAAATNLDTIMQLSILLKRLVSFEHPSASIVFEALVDNFYHQPQLLDDDRLVRQLKYYPAWSHQLKSRCNFLHVQLASSIEENTNDELDSSRYNSIEDVWLEINRKLAVIYRLDPQPHAEPRNKYFLLAQIACASHRKLGSNFNIDRFVDALSLPDPTSEEGKSLHERTLIEVLTAIDDEPIRKQIIAKLEGNPISCLDWMTKEYGETSIFIKAAAQGNEGLLRLINTQNRVKKPCLNAAVLAAARSGHWATASSLCQIVPKKISRETLSKILILAAQAGEIALVKQICDRKTYVSITAAYPQGIEVATINNHLSIVKQIYASPSYKPSKSMSEKLFHVALKYKHFSIATYLCDDLPKAIAPHEVHINNAFKQAIINNDIDTVICLANLTKLRPKQFVFAQGFKAAASLGLNSMLSCLSSLPGAVVDKSLLEKSLIEAATQGHVTTLIALLKMTPPNTKKRAIVLSLQAATRAEHLVITKLICEQSSPSKALQQAIDSLLVWAIQSNKPQAVDLFCKLATNRPRPRALAKALAEAIKKGHFDFVISICKALSPVGKECINDSILLAVNHQRTDILAFLYELPENKPNPKFIRIALERAQTTQQKELVNYLQLKLKELKEEKNVSQPLGSFGVFKVKANGEQLQASAPSLGH
;
A
#
# COMPACT_ATOMS: atom_id res chain seq x y z
N MET A 1 -52.28 -61.80 -32.60
CA MET A 1 -50.94 -62.40 -32.45
C MET A 1 -49.88 -61.35 -32.15
N ILE A 2 -49.88 -60.17 -32.80
CA ILE A 2 -48.92 -59.11 -32.49
C ILE A 2 -49.22 -58.51 -31.09
N ILE A 3 -50.49 -58.28 -30.78
CA ILE A 3 -50.93 -57.70 -29.50
C ILE A 3 -50.60 -58.62 -28.31
N SER A 4 -50.69 -59.94 -28.50
CA SER A 4 -50.25 -60.93 -27.50
C SER A 4 -48.75 -60.90 -27.23
N LEU A 5 -47.92 -60.57 -28.23
CA LEU A 5 -46.47 -60.41 -28.04
C LEU A 5 -46.17 -59.11 -27.28
N ILE A 6 -46.91 -58.03 -27.56
CA ILE A 6 -46.78 -56.76 -26.81
C ILE A 6 -47.17 -56.95 -25.35
N LEU A 7 -48.26 -57.67 -25.05
CA LEU A 7 -48.65 -57.91 -23.66
C LEU A 7 -47.71 -58.89 -22.93
N GLN A 8 -47.08 -59.82 -23.66
CA GLN A 8 -45.96 -60.61 -23.14
C GLN A 8 -44.74 -59.73 -22.83
N TRP A 9 -44.40 -58.77 -23.69
CA TRP A 9 -43.32 -57.80 -23.45
C TRP A 9 -43.64 -56.83 -22.30
N ILE A 10 -44.90 -56.39 -22.15
CA ILE A 10 -45.34 -55.58 -21.02
C ILE A 10 -45.13 -56.35 -19.70
N ASN A 11 -45.46 -57.64 -19.67
CA ASN A 11 -45.40 -58.47 -18.45
C ASN A 11 -44.07 -59.24 -18.24
N SER A 12 -43.09 -59.17 -19.14
CA SER A 12 -41.81 -59.89 -19.04
C SER A 12 -40.84 -59.30 -18.02
N ASP A 13 -39.99 -60.11 -17.41
CA ASP A 13 -38.84 -59.61 -16.63
C ASP A 13 -37.67 -59.14 -17.52
N GLU A 14 -37.73 -59.37 -18.83
CA GLU A 14 -36.69 -59.04 -19.81
C GLU A 14 -37.15 -57.93 -20.78
N ILE A 15 -36.32 -56.89 -20.95
CA ILE A 15 -36.57 -55.76 -21.85
C ILE A 15 -35.97 -56.02 -23.24
N ASP A 16 -34.91 -56.82 -23.31
CA ASP A 16 -34.16 -57.13 -24.55
C ASP A 16 -34.95 -57.99 -25.55
N THR A 17 -36.13 -58.46 -25.16
CA THR A 17 -37.07 -59.11 -26.08
C THR A 17 -37.55 -58.09 -27.13
N PRO A 18 -37.51 -58.43 -28.43
CA PRO A 18 -37.74 -57.46 -29.50
C PRO A 18 -39.19 -56.93 -29.49
N PHE A 19 -39.34 -55.62 -29.27
CA PHE A 19 -40.64 -54.95 -29.28
C PHE A 19 -41.22 -54.89 -30.71
N PRO A 20 -42.48 -55.31 -30.94
CA PRO A 20 -43.11 -55.22 -32.25
C PRO A 20 -43.36 -53.76 -32.70
N THR A 21 -42.60 -53.29 -33.69
CA THR A 21 -42.70 -51.93 -34.25
C THR A 21 -43.63 -51.80 -35.46
N HIS A 22 -44.40 -52.84 -35.79
CA HIS A 22 -45.32 -52.82 -36.92
C HIS A 22 -46.57 -51.99 -36.61
N PRO A 23 -47.01 -51.07 -37.48
CA PRO A 23 -48.31 -50.42 -37.33
C PRO A 23 -49.42 -51.46 -37.48
N ILE A 24 -50.45 -51.39 -36.63
CA ILE A 24 -51.66 -52.23 -36.73
C ILE A 24 -52.83 -51.34 -37.09
N THR A 25 -53.60 -51.73 -38.09
CA THR A 25 -54.80 -50.99 -38.50
C THR A 25 -55.94 -51.17 -37.49
N ASN A 26 -56.84 -50.18 -37.42
CA ASN A 26 -58.11 -50.30 -36.68
C ASN A 26 -58.89 -51.59 -37.06
N SER A 27 -58.77 -52.06 -38.31
CA SER A 27 -59.43 -53.28 -38.79
C SER A 27 -58.88 -54.58 -38.18
N GLU A 28 -57.59 -54.61 -37.84
CA GLU A 28 -56.91 -55.76 -37.25
C GLU A 28 -57.10 -55.78 -35.73
N LEU A 29 -57.02 -54.61 -35.08
CA LEU A 29 -57.34 -54.45 -33.67
C LEU A 29 -58.80 -54.83 -33.36
N ALA A 30 -59.77 -54.50 -34.23
CA ALA A 30 -61.16 -54.95 -34.10
C ALA A 30 -61.33 -56.47 -34.27
N LYS A 31 -60.55 -57.11 -35.16
CA LYS A 31 -60.54 -58.58 -35.34
C LYS A 31 -59.94 -59.29 -34.13
N GLU A 32 -58.79 -58.83 -33.62
CA GLU A 32 -58.21 -59.39 -32.39
C GLU A 32 -59.15 -59.16 -31.20
N GLN A 33 -59.82 -58.01 -31.09
CA GLN A 33 -60.79 -57.78 -30.01
C GLN A 33 -61.97 -58.76 -30.08
N THR A 34 -62.54 -59.04 -31.26
CA THR A 34 -63.66 -59.99 -31.39
C THR A 34 -63.23 -61.42 -31.10
N GLN A 35 -62.04 -61.82 -31.52
CA GLN A 35 -61.45 -63.13 -31.21
C GLN A 35 -61.21 -63.30 -29.70
N ILE A 36 -60.60 -62.30 -29.04
CA ILE A 36 -60.28 -62.36 -27.61
C ILE A 36 -61.55 -62.20 -26.75
N LYS A 37 -62.55 -61.41 -27.17
CA LYS A 37 -63.89 -61.39 -26.54
C LYS A 37 -64.56 -62.76 -26.57
N LYS A 38 -64.39 -63.54 -27.65
CA LYS A 38 -64.91 -64.91 -27.75
C LYS A 38 -64.20 -65.85 -26.77
N ILE A 39 -62.87 -65.80 -26.72
CA ILE A 39 -62.03 -66.60 -25.81
C ILE A 39 -62.34 -66.26 -24.33
N ASN A 40 -62.36 -64.97 -23.97
CA ASN A 40 -62.69 -64.54 -22.60
C ASN A 40 -64.11 -64.98 -22.20
N ARG A 41 -65.12 -64.86 -23.09
CA ARG A 41 -66.47 -65.39 -22.82
C ARG A 41 -66.49 -66.91 -22.58
N GLN A 42 -65.67 -67.68 -23.29
CA GLN A 42 -65.52 -69.12 -23.06
C GLN A 42 -64.85 -69.42 -21.72
N LEU A 43 -63.75 -68.71 -21.39
CA LEU A 43 -63.04 -68.86 -20.11
C LEU A 43 -63.91 -68.43 -18.91
N ILE A 44 -64.68 -67.34 -19.02
CA ILE A 44 -65.66 -66.92 -18.00
C ILE A 44 -66.75 -67.98 -17.84
N ALA A 45 -67.25 -68.58 -18.93
CA ALA A 45 -68.23 -69.64 -18.86
C ALA A 45 -67.66 -70.89 -18.16
N GLN A 46 -66.43 -71.29 -18.48
CA GLN A 46 -65.73 -72.40 -17.82
C GLN A 46 -65.46 -72.11 -16.33
N ALA A 47 -65.01 -70.92 -15.97
CA ALA A 47 -64.81 -70.51 -14.57
C ALA A 47 -66.13 -70.49 -13.78
N ARG A 48 -67.25 -70.09 -14.41
CA ARG A 48 -68.59 -70.15 -13.80
C ARG A 48 -69.09 -71.58 -13.63
N LEU A 49 -68.86 -72.46 -14.61
CA LEU A 49 -69.19 -73.88 -14.51
C LEU A 49 -68.38 -74.55 -13.40
N ALA A 50 -67.05 -74.35 -13.35
CA ALA A 50 -66.20 -74.88 -12.28
C ALA A 50 -66.65 -74.40 -10.89
N LYS A 51 -67.04 -73.12 -10.77
CA LYS A 51 -67.59 -72.56 -9.53
C LYS A 51 -68.98 -73.13 -9.15
N LEU A 52 -69.79 -73.53 -10.12
CA LEU A 52 -71.08 -74.23 -9.89
C LEU A 52 -70.87 -75.71 -9.51
N GLU A 53 -69.85 -76.35 -10.07
CA GLU A 53 -69.48 -77.75 -9.84
C GLU A 53 -68.57 -77.95 -8.62
N SER A 54 -68.20 -76.88 -7.91
CA SER A 54 -67.21 -76.87 -6.81
C SER A 54 -65.82 -77.42 -7.19
N SER A 55 -65.43 -77.31 -8.47
CA SER A 55 -64.14 -77.76 -8.98
C SER A 55 -63.15 -76.61 -9.14
N THR A 56 -61.84 -76.91 -9.09
CA THR A 56 -60.78 -75.91 -9.24
C THR A 56 -60.61 -75.48 -10.70
N PHE A 57 -60.78 -74.19 -10.98
CA PHE A 57 -60.58 -73.63 -12.31
C PHE A 57 -59.09 -73.56 -12.66
N THR A 58 -58.60 -74.45 -13.52
CA THR A 58 -57.18 -74.60 -13.86
C THR A 58 -56.64 -73.53 -14.82
N ASP A 59 -57.52 -72.78 -15.49
CA ASP A 59 -57.17 -71.81 -16.55
C ASP A 59 -57.23 -70.35 -16.07
N GLN A 60 -57.08 -70.10 -14.77
CA GLN A 60 -57.18 -68.76 -14.18
C GLN A 60 -56.20 -67.76 -14.79
N GLU A 61 -54.93 -68.13 -14.99
CA GLU A 61 -53.95 -67.27 -15.69
C GLU A 61 -54.38 -66.91 -17.12
N LYS A 62 -55.04 -67.84 -17.85
CA LYS A 62 -55.50 -67.57 -19.23
C LYS A 62 -56.66 -66.59 -19.21
N LEU A 63 -57.55 -66.69 -18.22
CA LEU A 63 -58.66 -65.76 -18.02
C LEU A 63 -58.13 -64.35 -17.73
N GLU A 64 -57.20 -64.22 -16.78
CA GLU A 64 -56.55 -62.95 -16.41
C GLU A 64 -55.80 -62.34 -17.60
N ARG A 65 -54.97 -63.11 -18.32
CA ARG A 65 -54.31 -62.65 -19.55
C ARG A 65 -55.31 -62.21 -20.63
N SER A 66 -56.44 -62.91 -20.79
CA SER A 66 -57.49 -62.51 -21.73
C SER A 66 -58.20 -61.21 -21.32
N HIS A 67 -58.29 -60.92 -20.02
CA HIS A 67 -58.84 -59.68 -19.50
C HIS A 67 -57.87 -58.51 -19.71
N GLN A 68 -56.58 -58.70 -19.40
CA GLN A 68 -55.52 -57.72 -19.67
C GLN A 68 -55.43 -57.37 -21.17
N LEU A 69 -55.48 -58.38 -22.05
CA LEU A 69 -55.55 -58.16 -23.50
C LEU A 69 -56.75 -57.32 -23.94
N LEU A 70 -57.93 -57.51 -23.33
CA LEU A 70 -59.10 -56.71 -23.67
C LEU A 70 -59.04 -55.28 -23.09
N SER A 71 -58.39 -55.10 -21.95
CA SER A 71 -58.06 -53.78 -21.39
C SER A 71 -57.13 -53.02 -22.33
N PHE A 72 -56.01 -53.62 -22.72
CA PHE A 72 -55.04 -53.02 -23.64
C PHE A 72 -55.67 -52.69 -25.01
N ILE A 73 -56.39 -53.64 -25.62
CA ILE A 73 -57.07 -53.40 -26.90
C ILE A 73 -58.15 -52.32 -26.77
N GLY A 74 -58.89 -52.28 -25.66
CA GLY A 74 -59.85 -51.21 -25.38
C GLY A 74 -59.17 -49.84 -25.38
N PHE A 75 -58.13 -49.69 -24.57
CA PHE A 75 -57.32 -48.48 -24.50
C PHE A 75 -56.74 -48.08 -25.86
N SER A 76 -56.10 -49.01 -26.57
CA SER A 76 -55.51 -48.74 -27.89
C SER A 76 -56.56 -48.27 -28.91
N MET A 77 -57.76 -48.84 -28.92
CA MET A 77 -58.83 -48.41 -29.84
C MET A 77 -59.44 -47.05 -29.45
N ASP A 78 -59.55 -46.73 -28.17
CA ASP A 78 -60.00 -45.41 -27.73
C ASP A 78 -58.95 -44.33 -28.03
N TYR A 79 -57.67 -44.67 -27.90
CA TYR A 79 -56.52 -43.85 -28.26
C TYR A 79 -56.39 -43.61 -29.79
N MET A 80 -56.79 -44.60 -30.61
CA MET A 80 -56.75 -44.55 -32.09
C MET A 80 -57.92 -43.81 -32.77
N LYS A 81 -58.76 -43.08 -32.02
CA LYS A 81 -59.91 -42.33 -32.58
C LYS A 81 -59.49 -41.08 -33.36
N GLY A 82 -58.74 -41.24 -34.45
CA GLY A 82 -58.40 -40.15 -35.36
C GLY A 82 -57.50 -40.49 -36.55
N ASN A 83 -56.52 -41.40 -36.40
CA ASN A 83 -55.55 -41.78 -37.44
C ASN A 83 -54.91 -43.15 -37.12
N ASP A 84 -54.24 -43.76 -38.11
CA ASP A 84 -53.41 -44.96 -37.89
C ASP A 84 -52.22 -44.62 -36.97
N SER A 85 -52.29 -45.02 -35.70
CA SER A 85 -51.26 -44.69 -34.69
C SER A 85 -50.18 -45.76 -34.58
N ASP A 86 -48.93 -45.34 -34.33
CA ASP A 86 -47.84 -46.22 -33.94
C ASP A 86 -48.12 -46.94 -32.61
N LEU A 87 -47.84 -48.24 -32.53
CA LEU A 87 -48.02 -48.99 -31.29
C LEU A 87 -47.03 -48.62 -30.20
N VAL A 88 -45.91 -47.99 -30.54
CA VAL A 88 -45.00 -47.45 -29.52
C VAL A 88 -45.70 -46.33 -28.73
N PHE A 89 -46.47 -45.44 -29.39
CA PHE A 89 -47.26 -44.41 -28.70
C PHE A 89 -48.42 -45.00 -27.88
N SER A 90 -49.21 -45.91 -28.45
CA SER A 90 -50.37 -46.48 -27.73
C SER A 90 -49.95 -47.38 -26.57
N THR A 91 -48.81 -48.08 -26.68
CA THR A 91 -48.25 -48.89 -25.58
C THR A 91 -47.64 -48.02 -24.49
N LEU A 92 -46.94 -46.94 -24.85
CA LEU A 92 -46.42 -45.99 -23.87
C LEU A 92 -47.56 -45.29 -23.11
N GLY A 93 -48.58 -44.80 -23.83
CA GLY A 93 -49.78 -44.21 -23.22
C GLY A 93 -50.52 -45.19 -22.29
N TYR A 94 -50.60 -46.47 -22.67
CA TYR A 94 -51.22 -47.50 -21.83
C TYR A 94 -50.45 -47.72 -20.53
N LEU A 95 -49.11 -47.78 -20.59
CA LEU A 95 -48.25 -47.91 -19.41
C LEU A 95 -48.39 -46.70 -18.49
N LEU A 96 -48.36 -45.48 -19.04
CA LEU A 96 -48.53 -44.25 -18.26
C LEU A 96 -49.90 -44.17 -17.56
N ALA A 97 -50.95 -44.70 -18.20
CA ALA A 97 -52.29 -44.76 -17.63
C ALA A 97 -52.52 -45.91 -16.61
N MET A 98 -51.52 -46.77 -16.33
CA MET A 98 -51.68 -47.86 -15.36
C MET A 98 -51.66 -47.36 -13.90
N PRO A 99 -52.62 -47.77 -13.05
CA PRO A 99 -52.55 -47.51 -11.61
C PRO A 99 -51.39 -48.29 -10.96
N GLN A 100 -50.83 -47.74 -9.88
CA GLN A 100 -49.62 -48.27 -9.21
C GLN A 100 -49.72 -49.75 -8.83
N GLU A 101 -50.90 -50.23 -8.43
CA GLU A 101 -51.17 -51.61 -8.02
C GLU A 101 -50.99 -52.64 -9.15
N ASN A 102 -51.03 -52.20 -10.42
CA ASN A 102 -50.98 -53.05 -11.61
C ASN A 102 -49.71 -52.86 -12.44
N GLN A 103 -48.66 -52.22 -11.90
CA GLN A 103 -47.43 -51.95 -12.64
C GLN A 103 -46.62 -53.23 -12.91
N PRO A 104 -46.21 -53.50 -14.16
CA PRO A 104 -45.41 -54.67 -14.51
C PRO A 104 -43.95 -54.61 -13.99
N PRO A 105 -43.22 -55.73 -14.01
CA PRO A 105 -41.78 -55.72 -13.76
C PRO A 105 -41.03 -54.79 -14.72
N LYS A 106 -40.01 -54.09 -14.19
CA LYS A 106 -39.19 -53.09 -14.90
C LYS A 106 -39.99 -51.96 -15.58
N PHE A 107 -41.11 -51.55 -14.97
CA PHE A 107 -42.03 -50.54 -15.50
C PHE A 107 -41.35 -49.24 -15.94
N LYS A 108 -40.42 -48.71 -15.13
CA LYS A 108 -39.72 -47.44 -15.42
C LYS A 108 -38.79 -47.58 -16.61
N GLU A 109 -38.02 -48.66 -16.66
CA GLU A 109 -37.08 -48.96 -17.73
C GLU A 109 -37.79 -49.25 -19.05
N LYS A 110 -38.98 -49.87 -19.01
CA LYS A 110 -39.85 -50.08 -20.20
C LYS A 110 -40.42 -48.77 -20.74
N ILE A 111 -40.87 -47.87 -19.86
CA ILE A 111 -41.29 -46.51 -20.25
C ILE A 111 -40.12 -45.76 -20.90
N LEU A 112 -38.92 -45.82 -20.31
CA LEU A 112 -37.71 -45.21 -20.88
C LEU A 112 -37.33 -45.84 -22.23
N PHE A 113 -37.45 -47.16 -22.38
CA PHE A 113 -37.16 -47.87 -23.62
C PHE A 113 -38.08 -47.43 -24.76
N LEU A 114 -39.40 -47.40 -24.53
CA LEU A 114 -40.38 -46.97 -25.52
C LEU A 114 -40.19 -45.49 -25.87
N PHE A 115 -39.92 -44.63 -24.88
CA PHE A 115 -39.68 -43.21 -25.13
C PHE A 115 -38.38 -42.97 -25.95
N LYS A 116 -37.32 -43.74 -25.71
CA LYS A 116 -36.10 -43.74 -26.55
C LYS A 116 -36.38 -44.25 -27.97
N GLN A 117 -37.23 -45.27 -28.14
CA GLN A 117 -37.67 -45.75 -29.46
C GLN A 117 -38.40 -44.65 -30.23
N LEU A 118 -39.32 -43.94 -29.57
CA LEU A 118 -40.03 -42.80 -30.17
C LEU A 118 -39.05 -41.71 -30.64
N ILE A 119 -38.13 -41.26 -29.77
CA ILE A 119 -37.14 -40.23 -30.14
C ILE A 119 -36.26 -40.64 -31.32
N ASN A 120 -35.89 -41.92 -31.42
CA ASN A 120 -35.10 -42.43 -32.55
C ASN A 120 -35.91 -42.52 -33.86
N LYS A 121 -37.25 -42.60 -33.78
CA LYS A 121 -38.15 -42.70 -34.93
C LYS A 121 -38.62 -41.33 -35.42
N ASP A 122 -39.14 -40.53 -34.50
CA ASP A 122 -39.60 -39.16 -34.72
C ASP A 122 -39.46 -38.36 -33.42
N LYS A 123 -38.42 -37.53 -33.37
CA LYS A 123 -38.08 -36.71 -32.21
C LYS A 123 -39.12 -35.62 -31.94
N GLU A 124 -39.72 -35.02 -32.96
CA GLU A 124 -40.68 -33.92 -32.77
C GLU A 124 -41.98 -34.49 -32.20
N ALA A 125 -42.50 -35.56 -32.79
CA ALA A 125 -43.70 -36.24 -32.28
C ALA A 125 -43.50 -36.81 -30.86
N ALA A 126 -42.30 -37.29 -30.52
CA ALA A 126 -41.99 -37.78 -29.17
C ALA A 126 -41.99 -36.66 -28.11
N ILE A 127 -41.45 -35.48 -28.44
CA ILE A 127 -41.44 -34.31 -27.55
C ILE A 127 -42.84 -33.72 -27.42
N ASP A 128 -43.60 -33.63 -28.51
CA ASP A 128 -45.00 -33.18 -28.46
C ASP A 128 -45.87 -34.10 -27.61
N PHE A 129 -45.70 -35.42 -27.74
CA PHE A 129 -46.37 -36.39 -26.86
C PHE A 129 -45.98 -36.21 -25.39
N TYR A 130 -44.71 -35.98 -25.08
CA TYR A 130 -44.28 -35.66 -23.71
C TYR A 130 -44.94 -34.38 -23.18
N ASN A 131 -44.92 -33.30 -23.99
CA ASN A 131 -45.50 -32.01 -23.62
C ASN A 131 -47.01 -32.12 -23.33
N GLN A 132 -47.74 -32.90 -24.13
CA GLN A 132 -49.18 -33.15 -23.97
C GLN A 132 -49.52 -33.98 -22.71
N ASN A 133 -48.60 -34.84 -22.24
CA ASN A 133 -48.82 -35.78 -21.14
C ASN A 133 -47.86 -35.53 -19.95
N THR A 134 -47.44 -34.27 -19.74
CA THR A 134 -46.43 -33.89 -18.72
C THR A 134 -46.79 -34.31 -17.29
N ALA A 135 -48.08 -34.35 -16.95
CA ALA A 135 -48.55 -34.80 -15.64
C ALA A 135 -48.24 -36.29 -15.38
N ASP A 136 -48.36 -37.14 -16.41
CA ASP A 136 -48.16 -38.58 -16.28
C ASP A 136 -46.66 -38.94 -16.19
N PHE A 137 -45.81 -38.11 -16.79
CA PHE A 137 -44.35 -38.24 -16.68
C PHE A 137 -43.75 -37.70 -15.36
N ALA A 138 -44.54 -37.09 -14.48
CA ALA A 138 -44.03 -36.43 -13.26
C ALA A 138 -43.14 -37.33 -12.36
N ASN A 139 -43.40 -38.65 -12.34
CA ASN A 139 -42.65 -39.62 -11.54
C ASN A 139 -41.52 -40.36 -12.31
N HIS A 140 -41.25 -39.96 -13.56
CA HIS A 140 -40.35 -40.63 -14.50
C HIS A 140 -39.07 -39.81 -14.77
N ASN A 141 -38.29 -39.57 -13.71
CA ASN A 141 -37.07 -38.75 -13.73
C ASN A 141 -36.12 -39.01 -14.92
N GLU A 142 -35.92 -40.28 -15.31
CA GLU A 142 -35.02 -40.63 -16.42
C GLU A 142 -35.52 -40.14 -17.79
N VAL A 143 -36.84 -40.12 -18.01
CA VAL A 143 -37.46 -39.52 -19.20
C VAL A 143 -37.38 -38.00 -19.13
N ASN A 144 -37.68 -37.42 -17.96
CA ASN A 144 -37.66 -35.98 -17.74
C ASN A 144 -36.25 -35.40 -17.98
N LEU A 145 -35.21 -36.06 -17.48
CA LEU A 145 -33.79 -35.74 -17.73
C LEU A 145 -33.42 -35.88 -19.22
N LEU A 146 -33.92 -36.92 -19.90
CA LEU A 146 -33.65 -37.13 -21.32
C LEU A 146 -34.27 -36.02 -22.18
N VAL A 147 -35.53 -35.64 -21.91
CA VAL A 147 -36.19 -34.52 -22.59
C VAL A 147 -35.48 -33.19 -22.27
N ALA A 148 -35.19 -32.92 -21.00
CA ALA A 148 -34.47 -31.70 -20.59
C ALA A 148 -33.12 -31.57 -21.31
N ARG A 149 -32.34 -32.66 -21.40
CA ARG A 149 -31.07 -32.72 -22.14
C ARG A 149 -31.22 -32.43 -23.64
N ILE A 150 -32.23 -33.02 -24.28
CA ILE A 150 -32.52 -32.80 -25.70
C ILE A 150 -32.97 -31.36 -25.95
N THR A 151 -33.90 -30.84 -25.15
CA THR A 151 -34.39 -29.45 -25.26
C THR A 151 -33.31 -28.42 -24.93
N LYS A 152 -32.39 -28.71 -23.99
CA LYS A 152 -31.19 -27.88 -23.76
C LYS A 152 -30.33 -27.85 -25.03
N LEU A 153 -29.99 -29.03 -25.58
CA LEU A 153 -29.17 -29.14 -26.79
C LEU A 153 -29.78 -28.39 -28.00
N ASP A 154 -31.09 -28.50 -28.24
CA ASP A 154 -31.76 -27.81 -29.36
C ASP A 154 -31.74 -26.29 -29.23
N LYS A 155 -31.85 -25.75 -28.00
CA LYS A 155 -31.71 -24.31 -27.73
C LYS A 155 -30.26 -23.84 -27.85
N THR A 156 -29.31 -24.68 -27.45
CA THR A 156 -27.87 -24.40 -27.46
C THR A 156 -27.26 -24.43 -28.87
N LEU A 157 -27.70 -25.33 -29.76
CA LEU A 157 -27.09 -25.48 -31.10
C LEU A 157 -27.11 -24.21 -31.97
N PRO A 158 -28.20 -23.41 -32.05
CA PRO A 158 -28.19 -22.11 -32.72
C PRO A 158 -27.18 -21.12 -32.12
N ILE A 159 -27.05 -21.09 -30.79
CA ILE A 159 -26.14 -20.19 -30.07
C ILE A 159 -24.68 -20.53 -30.41
N VAL A 160 -24.34 -21.83 -30.39
CA VAL A 160 -22.99 -22.31 -30.75
C VAL A 160 -22.67 -22.00 -32.21
N ARG A 161 -23.62 -22.18 -33.14
CA ARG A 161 -23.45 -21.82 -34.56
C ARG A 161 -23.26 -20.32 -34.76
N GLN A 162 -24.01 -19.48 -34.06
CA GLN A 162 -23.85 -18.03 -34.10
C GLN A 162 -22.46 -17.62 -33.59
N ARG A 163 -22.06 -18.09 -32.41
CA ARG A 163 -20.74 -17.79 -31.83
C ARG A 163 -19.57 -18.29 -32.68
N LEU A 164 -19.73 -19.44 -33.33
CA LEU A 164 -18.74 -19.94 -34.29
C LEU A 164 -18.62 -19.03 -35.52
N ALA A 165 -19.72 -18.45 -36.01
CA ALA A 165 -19.68 -17.45 -37.08
C ALA A 165 -19.04 -16.13 -36.62
N GLU A 166 -19.33 -15.68 -35.40
CA GLU A 166 -18.72 -14.50 -34.77
C GLU A 166 -17.20 -14.67 -34.61
N LEU A 167 -16.74 -15.82 -34.09
CA LEU A 167 -15.32 -16.18 -33.98
C LEU A 167 -14.63 -16.23 -35.35
N ASN A 168 -15.25 -16.85 -36.36
CA ASN A 168 -14.73 -16.89 -37.73
C ASN A 168 -14.59 -15.49 -38.34
N HIS A 169 -15.51 -14.56 -38.04
CA HIS A 169 -15.41 -13.17 -38.50
C HIS A 169 -14.33 -12.38 -37.75
N ALA A 170 -14.34 -12.44 -36.42
CA ALA A 170 -13.43 -11.66 -35.56
C ALA A 170 -11.97 -12.12 -35.71
N LEU A 171 -11.73 -13.43 -35.70
CA LEU A 171 -10.39 -14.02 -35.68
C LEU A 171 -9.84 -14.32 -37.09
N LYS A 172 -10.45 -13.77 -38.15
CA LYS A 172 -10.05 -13.97 -39.56
C LYS A 172 -8.58 -13.64 -39.87
N HIS A 173 -7.95 -12.79 -39.05
CA HIS A 173 -6.58 -12.32 -39.21
C HIS A 173 -5.59 -13.00 -38.25
N GLN A 174 -6.05 -13.96 -37.44
CA GLN A 174 -5.21 -14.72 -36.51
C GLN A 174 -4.65 -15.97 -37.18
N GLU A 175 -3.38 -15.95 -37.58
CA GLU A 175 -2.72 -17.04 -38.30
C GLU A 175 -2.41 -18.26 -37.42
N ASN A 176 -2.32 -18.08 -36.09
CA ASN A 176 -1.89 -19.12 -35.15
C ASN A 176 -2.97 -19.40 -34.09
N PRO A 177 -3.96 -20.27 -34.36
CA PRO A 177 -5.15 -20.43 -33.54
C PRO A 177 -4.87 -20.85 -32.10
N LEU A 178 -3.86 -21.71 -31.91
CA LEU A 178 -3.46 -22.20 -30.58
C LEU A 178 -2.88 -21.10 -29.68
N GLY A 179 -2.40 -20.00 -30.25
CA GLY A 179 -1.90 -18.85 -29.49
C GLY A 179 -2.94 -18.15 -28.61
N LEU A 180 -4.23 -18.42 -28.85
CA LEU A 180 -5.36 -17.90 -28.06
C LEU A 180 -5.79 -18.85 -26.93
N GLY A 181 -5.24 -20.06 -26.86
CA GLY A 181 -5.75 -21.12 -25.97
C GLY A 181 -5.83 -20.72 -24.50
N ASN A 182 -4.89 -19.91 -23.99
CA ASN A 182 -4.93 -19.46 -22.59
C ASN A 182 -6.00 -18.40 -22.31
N LEU A 183 -6.30 -17.51 -23.27
CA LEU A 183 -7.37 -16.50 -23.11
C LEU A 183 -8.73 -17.18 -22.94
N ILE A 184 -8.98 -18.22 -23.75
CA ILE A 184 -10.21 -19.01 -23.69
C ILE A 184 -10.36 -19.77 -22.36
N LYS A 185 -9.25 -20.25 -21.78
CA LYS A 185 -9.26 -20.89 -20.45
C LYS A 185 -9.59 -19.91 -19.32
N GLU A 186 -9.24 -18.63 -19.48
CA GLU A 186 -9.54 -17.60 -18.47
C GLU A 186 -10.98 -17.06 -18.63
N GLU A 187 -11.50 -16.97 -19.86
CA GLU A 187 -12.71 -16.19 -20.14
C GLU A 187 -13.98 -17.01 -20.47
N PHE A 188 -13.86 -18.24 -20.98
CA PHE A 188 -15.00 -19.06 -21.40
C PHE A 188 -15.14 -20.40 -20.66
N ILE A 189 -14.35 -20.65 -19.61
CA ILE A 189 -14.31 -21.97 -18.94
C ILE A 189 -15.61 -22.33 -18.19
N ASP A 190 -16.38 -21.31 -17.82
CA ASP A 190 -17.73 -21.39 -17.24
C ASP A 190 -18.85 -21.40 -18.29
N ASN A 191 -18.52 -21.19 -19.58
CA ASN A 191 -19.47 -21.03 -20.67
C ASN A 191 -19.28 -22.11 -21.75
N THR A 192 -19.96 -23.24 -21.55
CA THR A 192 -19.90 -24.43 -22.41
C THR A 192 -20.13 -24.12 -23.89
N GLU A 193 -21.06 -23.22 -24.24
CA GLU A 193 -21.34 -22.84 -25.64
C GLU A 193 -20.21 -22.06 -26.30
N ALA A 194 -19.59 -21.10 -25.60
CA ALA A 194 -18.42 -20.39 -26.12
C ALA A 194 -17.21 -21.33 -26.24
N TYR A 195 -17.02 -22.22 -25.24
CA TYR A 195 -15.96 -23.21 -25.23
C TYR A 195 -16.09 -24.20 -26.41
N ALA A 196 -17.31 -24.69 -26.67
CA ALA A 196 -17.62 -25.55 -27.81
C ALA A 196 -17.37 -24.83 -29.15
N ALA A 197 -17.85 -23.58 -29.28
CA ALA A 197 -17.63 -22.77 -30.48
C ALA A 197 -16.14 -22.53 -30.76
N PHE A 198 -15.32 -22.29 -29.73
CA PHE A 198 -13.87 -22.16 -29.89
C PHE A 198 -13.19 -23.47 -30.30
N ILE A 199 -13.58 -24.61 -29.73
CA ILE A 199 -13.07 -25.92 -30.14
C ILE A 199 -13.39 -26.20 -31.62
N LEU A 200 -14.62 -25.90 -32.04
CA LEU A 200 -15.03 -26.01 -33.45
C LEU A 200 -14.23 -25.07 -34.36
N TRP A 201 -13.99 -23.84 -33.92
CA TRP A 201 -13.14 -22.88 -34.64
C TRP A 201 -11.69 -23.40 -34.82
N LEU A 202 -11.06 -23.94 -33.78
CA LEU A 202 -9.73 -24.57 -33.89
C LEU A 202 -9.69 -25.69 -34.94
N ILE A 203 -10.75 -26.50 -35.01
CA ILE A 203 -10.88 -27.60 -35.97
C ILE A 203 -11.07 -27.05 -37.39
N GLN A 204 -11.90 -26.01 -37.57
CA GLN A 204 -12.10 -25.34 -38.87
C GLN A 204 -10.81 -24.65 -39.37
N CYS A 205 -10.00 -24.09 -38.45
CA CYS A 205 -8.63 -23.63 -38.73
C CYS A 205 -7.60 -24.77 -38.94
N ARG A 206 -8.06 -26.03 -39.07
CA ARG A 206 -7.24 -27.24 -39.36
C ARG A 206 -6.20 -27.57 -38.29
N VAL A 207 -6.41 -27.19 -37.04
CA VAL A 207 -5.52 -27.59 -35.94
C VAL A 207 -5.65 -29.11 -35.69
N PRO A 208 -4.55 -29.88 -35.71
CA PRO A 208 -4.63 -31.33 -35.48
C PRO A 208 -5.16 -31.68 -34.09
N VAL A 209 -6.10 -32.64 -34.02
CA VAL A 209 -6.70 -33.18 -32.78
C VAL A 209 -5.67 -33.44 -31.67
N ARG A 210 -4.54 -34.09 -32.00
CA ARG A 210 -3.46 -34.36 -31.03
C ARG A 210 -2.84 -33.10 -30.42
N LYS A 211 -2.73 -32.01 -31.19
CA LYS A 211 -2.27 -30.70 -30.67
C LYS A 211 -3.32 -30.06 -29.78
N ILE A 212 -4.60 -30.11 -30.15
CA ILE A 212 -5.71 -29.60 -29.32
C ILE A 212 -5.68 -30.28 -27.93
N ILE A 213 -5.57 -31.61 -27.89
CA ILE A 213 -5.47 -32.36 -26.63
C ILE A 213 -4.19 -32.01 -25.85
N ALA A 214 -3.05 -31.89 -26.52
CA ALA A 214 -1.76 -31.54 -25.88
C ALA A 214 -1.74 -30.12 -25.28
N THR A 215 -2.61 -29.20 -25.71
CA THR A 215 -2.77 -27.87 -25.09
C THR A 215 -3.49 -27.90 -23.73
N HIS A 216 -4.00 -29.07 -23.33
CA HIS A 216 -4.78 -29.30 -22.11
C HIS A 216 -6.11 -28.54 -22.00
N LEU A 217 -6.59 -27.85 -23.05
CA LEU A 217 -7.92 -27.21 -23.07
C LEU A 217 -9.04 -28.11 -22.50
N LEU A 218 -9.21 -29.30 -23.07
CA LEU A 218 -10.21 -30.27 -22.60
C LEU A 218 -9.93 -30.81 -21.17
N HIS A 219 -8.68 -30.82 -20.72
CA HIS A 219 -8.32 -31.25 -19.36
C HIS A 219 -8.68 -30.16 -18.35
N ASP A 220 -8.44 -28.89 -18.67
CA ASP A 220 -8.77 -27.74 -17.82
C ASP A 220 -10.29 -27.56 -17.69
N PHE A 221 -11.05 -27.70 -18.79
CA PHE A 221 -12.52 -27.69 -18.74
C PHE A 221 -13.08 -28.85 -17.92
N MET A 222 -12.54 -30.06 -18.10
CA MET A 222 -12.88 -31.22 -17.26
C MET A 222 -12.56 -30.94 -15.78
N ARG A 223 -11.39 -30.37 -15.48
CA ARG A 223 -10.94 -30.06 -14.12
C ARG A 223 -11.83 -29.02 -13.43
N TYR A 224 -12.24 -27.98 -14.15
CA TYR A 224 -13.14 -26.95 -13.63
C TYR A 224 -14.51 -27.55 -13.25
N ASN A 225 -15.00 -28.50 -14.06
CA ASN A 225 -16.32 -29.12 -13.89
C ASN A 225 -16.31 -30.46 -13.11
N LEU A 226 -15.17 -30.87 -12.53
CA LEU A 226 -14.98 -32.18 -11.89
C LEU A 226 -16.00 -32.47 -10.77
N SER A 227 -16.41 -31.45 -10.01
CA SER A 227 -17.38 -31.57 -8.91
C SER A 227 -18.77 -32.03 -9.35
N TYR A 228 -19.08 -31.94 -10.65
CA TYR A 228 -20.37 -32.28 -11.22
C TYR A 228 -20.32 -33.53 -12.11
N LEU A 229 -19.20 -34.24 -12.16
CA LEU A 229 -18.96 -35.37 -13.08
C LEU A 229 -20.03 -36.48 -12.97
N ASP A 230 -20.45 -36.81 -11.75
CA ASP A 230 -21.45 -37.87 -11.50
C ASP A 230 -22.90 -37.44 -11.83
N LEU A 231 -23.14 -36.17 -12.18
CA LEU A 231 -24.47 -35.68 -12.54
C LEU A 231 -24.77 -35.91 -14.04
N PRO A 232 -25.97 -36.40 -14.40
CA PRO A 232 -26.37 -36.58 -15.80
C PRO A 232 -26.33 -35.27 -16.63
N GLU A 233 -26.59 -34.15 -15.96
CA GLU A 233 -26.64 -32.80 -16.54
C GLU A 233 -25.29 -32.07 -16.55
N SER A 234 -24.18 -32.75 -16.25
CA SER A 234 -22.86 -32.13 -16.16
C SER A 234 -22.48 -31.36 -17.44
N GLU A 235 -21.81 -30.22 -17.27
CA GLU A 235 -21.36 -29.40 -18.40
C GLU A 235 -20.30 -30.13 -19.27
N ILE A 236 -19.62 -31.13 -18.70
CA ILE A 236 -18.79 -32.08 -19.44
C ILE A 236 -19.66 -32.89 -20.42
N ASN A 237 -20.72 -33.56 -19.93
CA ASN A 237 -21.64 -34.30 -20.81
C ASN A 237 -22.24 -33.36 -21.88
N HIS A 238 -22.62 -32.15 -21.49
CA HIS A 238 -23.19 -31.15 -22.40
C HIS A 238 -22.22 -30.73 -23.51
N LEU A 239 -20.95 -30.42 -23.17
CA LEU A 239 -19.91 -30.07 -24.15
C LEU A 239 -19.77 -31.15 -25.22
N TYR A 240 -19.66 -32.42 -24.82
CA TYR A 240 -19.48 -33.51 -25.78
C TYR A 240 -20.75 -33.84 -26.56
N ASP A 241 -21.94 -33.55 -26.04
CA ASP A 241 -23.17 -33.65 -26.82
C ASP A 241 -23.26 -32.59 -27.91
N ILE A 242 -22.89 -31.34 -27.59
CA ILE A 242 -22.76 -30.27 -28.59
C ILE A 242 -21.78 -30.71 -29.68
N LEU A 243 -20.57 -31.13 -29.30
CA LEU A 243 -19.52 -31.51 -30.25
C LEU A 243 -19.93 -32.70 -31.15
N LYS A 244 -20.68 -33.69 -30.65
CA LYS A 244 -21.18 -34.83 -31.47
C LYS A 244 -22.09 -34.38 -32.62
N MET A 245 -22.76 -33.24 -32.50
CA MET A 245 -23.66 -32.70 -33.54
C MET A 245 -22.92 -32.06 -34.73
N PHE A 246 -21.60 -31.90 -34.64
CA PHE A 246 -20.76 -31.34 -35.71
C PHE A 246 -19.85 -32.44 -36.31
N PRO A 247 -19.97 -32.75 -37.62
CA PRO A 247 -19.17 -33.79 -38.26
C PRO A 247 -17.66 -33.60 -38.10
N GLU A 248 -17.17 -32.35 -38.16
CA GLU A 248 -15.75 -32.04 -38.03
C GLU A 248 -15.16 -32.40 -36.64
N ALA A 249 -15.99 -32.44 -35.59
CA ALA A 249 -15.54 -32.72 -34.23
C ALA A 249 -15.46 -34.21 -33.87
N GLN A 250 -16.00 -35.12 -34.69
CA GLN A 250 -16.06 -36.55 -34.36
C GLN A 250 -14.69 -37.17 -34.06
N ALA A 251 -13.64 -36.76 -34.78
CA ALA A 251 -12.27 -37.22 -34.53
C ALA A 251 -11.72 -36.77 -33.17
N LEU A 252 -12.07 -35.56 -32.71
CA LEU A 252 -11.69 -35.06 -31.38
C LEU A 252 -12.45 -35.81 -30.28
N VAL A 253 -13.76 -36.02 -30.45
CA VAL A 253 -14.61 -36.77 -29.51
C VAL A 253 -14.14 -38.23 -29.37
N ALA A 254 -13.73 -38.87 -30.47
CA ALA A 254 -13.20 -40.22 -30.46
C ALA A 254 -11.84 -40.31 -29.73
N GLU A 255 -10.92 -39.37 -29.98
CA GLU A 255 -9.61 -39.36 -29.30
C GLU A 255 -9.77 -39.00 -27.79
N ALA A 256 -10.67 -38.08 -27.44
CA ALA A 256 -10.95 -37.68 -26.05
C ALA A 256 -11.35 -38.86 -25.15
N LYS A 257 -12.11 -39.83 -25.68
CA LYS A 257 -12.47 -41.09 -25.00
C LYS A 257 -11.28 -42.00 -24.66
N THR A 258 -10.15 -41.83 -25.36
CA THR A 258 -8.94 -42.65 -25.15
C THR A 258 -7.92 -41.99 -24.22
N VAL A 259 -8.15 -40.73 -23.84
CA VAL A 259 -7.21 -39.91 -23.07
C VAL A 259 -7.74 -39.70 -21.65
N SER A 260 -6.90 -39.96 -20.66
CA SER A 260 -7.20 -39.78 -19.23
C SER A 260 -7.31 -38.29 -18.89
N CYS A 261 -8.20 -37.92 -17.95
CA CYS A 261 -8.27 -36.52 -17.48
C CYS A 261 -7.02 -36.03 -16.75
N GLY A 262 -6.11 -36.92 -16.33
CA GLY A 262 -4.83 -36.59 -15.69
C GLY A 262 -4.91 -36.21 -14.20
N GLU A 263 -6.10 -35.94 -13.66
CA GLU A 263 -6.26 -35.50 -12.27
C GLU A 263 -6.17 -36.63 -11.23
N ARG A 264 -5.59 -36.31 -10.07
CA ARG A 264 -5.31 -37.30 -9.01
C ARG A 264 -6.61 -37.82 -8.41
N GLY A 265 -6.87 -39.11 -8.58
CA GLY A 265 -8.11 -39.78 -8.16
C GLY A 265 -9.07 -40.06 -9.32
N PHE A 266 -8.96 -39.32 -10.43
CA PHE A 266 -9.85 -39.43 -11.59
C PHE A 266 -9.22 -40.08 -12.82
N LEU A 267 -7.99 -40.63 -12.71
CA LEU A 267 -7.23 -41.20 -13.84
C LEU A 267 -7.95 -42.27 -14.68
N LYS A 268 -8.99 -42.93 -14.15
CA LYS A 268 -9.84 -43.91 -14.86
C LYS A 268 -10.99 -43.28 -15.65
N PHE A 269 -11.14 -41.95 -15.61
CA PHE A 269 -12.10 -41.20 -16.40
C PHE A 269 -11.39 -40.59 -17.61
N ALA A 270 -12.04 -40.71 -18.77
CA ALA A 270 -11.64 -40.07 -19.99
C ALA A 270 -12.05 -38.60 -20.01
N LEU A 271 -11.56 -37.83 -21.00
CA LEU A 271 -11.87 -36.40 -21.13
C LEU A 271 -13.36 -36.12 -21.43
N ASP A 272 -14.14 -37.11 -21.88
CA ASP A 272 -15.59 -37.01 -22.06
C ASP A 272 -16.41 -37.44 -20.83
N GLY A 273 -15.74 -37.66 -19.70
CA GLY A 273 -16.35 -38.12 -18.46
C GLY A 273 -16.70 -39.61 -18.42
N SER A 274 -16.50 -40.36 -19.52
CA SER A 274 -16.71 -41.81 -19.51
C SER A 274 -15.61 -42.54 -18.74
N ARG A 275 -15.93 -43.71 -18.17
CA ARG A 275 -14.96 -44.53 -17.42
C ARG A 275 -14.31 -45.56 -18.35
N GLY A 276 -12.98 -45.62 -18.36
CA GLY A 276 -12.21 -46.50 -19.25
C GLY A 276 -11.03 -47.18 -18.56
N GLU A 277 -10.53 -48.25 -19.20
CA GLU A 277 -9.32 -48.96 -18.79
C GLU A 277 -8.19 -48.70 -19.81
N GLY A 278 -6.95 -48.55 -19.33
CA GLY A 278 -5.80 -48.32 -20.22
C GLY A 278 -5.73 -46.93 -20.89
N LEU A 279 -6.45 -45.93 -20.35
CA LEU A 279 -6.47 -44.56 -20.89
C LEU A 279 -5.07 -43.93 -20.97
N ARG A 280 -4.77 -43.30 -22.11
CA ARG A 280 -3.47 -42.66 -22.37
C ARG A 280 -3.36 -41.34 -21.61
N GLN A 281 -2.28 -41.14 -20.85
CA GLN A 281 -1.93 -39.83 -20.30
C GLN A 281 -1.19 -39.01 -21.36
N VAL A 282 -1.42 -37.70 -21.38
CA VAL A 282 -0.78 -36.75 -22.32
C VAL A 282 -0.13 -35.64 -21.52
N GLU A 283 1.19 -35.45 -21.69
CA GLU A 283 1.91 -34.34 -21.07
C GLU A 283 1.44 -33.00 -21.64
N ALA A 284 1.35 -31.99 -20.77
CA ALA A 284 0.95 -30.63 -21.16
C ALA A 284 2.05 -29.99 -22.03
N GLN A 285 1.70 -29.57 -23.25
CA GLN A 285 2.54 -28.63 -23.99
C GLN A 285 2.27 -27.21 -23.50
N PRO A 286 3.29 -26.43 -23.10
CA PRO A 286 3.10 -25.06 -22.66
C PRO A 286 2.57 -24.22 -23.82
N VAL A 287 1.31 -23.81 -23.72
CA VAL A 287 0.69 -22.89 -24.69
C VAL A 287 1.28 -21.50 -24.46
N VAL A 288 2.12 -21.06 -25.38
CA VAL A 288 2.67 -19.70 -25.40
C VAL A 288 1.74 -18.83 -26.26
N TRP A 289 1.45 -17.61 -25.81
CA TRP A 289 0.71 -16.64 -26.61
C TRP A 289 1.41 -16.40 -27.95
N ALA A 290 0.65 -16.39 -29.04
CA ALA A 290 1.18 -16.24 -30.40
C ALA A 290 0.19 -15.44 -31.24
N PHE A 291 0.18 -14.11 -31.07
CA PHE A 291 -0.71 -13.22 -31.80
C PHE A 291 -0.15 -12.87 -33.19
N SER A 292 -1.03 -12.71 -34.18
CA SER A 292 -0.66 -12.14 -35.49
C SER A 292 -0.65 -10.61 -35.39
N PRO A 293 0.48 -9.92 -35.66
CA PRO A 293 0.65 -8.50 -35.33
C PRO A 293 0.08 -7.55 -36.39
N THR A 294 -1.25 -7.52 -36.51
CA THR A 294 -1.97 -6.55 -37.36
C THR A 294 -2.96 -5.74 -36.51
N ALA A 295 -3.22 -4.48 -36.89
CA ALA A 295 -4.11 -3.59 -36.15
C ALA A 295 -5.57 -4.10 -36.10
N ASP A 296 -6.05 -4.70 -37.20
CA ASP A 296 -7.36 -5.34 -37.26
C ASP A 296 -7.46 -6.52 -36.27
N ASN A 297 -6.44 -7.39 -36.24
CA ASN A 297 -6.41 -8.53 -35.33
C ASN A 297 -6.31 -8.08 -33.86
N PHE A 298 -5.47 -7.07 -33.58
CA PHE A 298 -5.38 -6.48 -32.25
C PHE A 298 -6.75 -5.92 -31.79
N THR A 299 -7.46 -5.21 -32.66
CA THR A 299 -8.77 -4.63 -32.34
C THR A 299 -9.80 -5.72 -32.07
N ALA A 300 -9.88 -6.73 -32.94
CA ALA A 300 -10.78 -7.86 -32.75
C ALA A 300 -10.50 -8.64 -31.45
N LEU A 301 -9.23 -8.88 -31.12
CA LEU A 301 -8.84 -9.55 -29.88
C LEU A 301 -9.16 -8.71 -28.63
N ALA A 302 -8.97 -7.39 -28.70
CA ALA A 302 -9.32 -6.48 -27.60
C ALA A 302 -10.83 -6.34 -27.38
N GLU A 303 -11.64 -6.45 -28.43
CA GLU A 303 -13.11 -6.46 -28.34
C GLU A 303 -13.63 -7.80 -27.82
N LEU A 304 -13.02 -8.93 -28.22
CA LEU A 304 -13.51 -10.28 -27.92
C LEU A 304 -13.07 -10.83 -26.55
N PHE A 305 -11.95 -10.32 -26.00
CA PHE A 305 -11.33 -10.81 -24.76
C PHE A 305 -11.00 -9.71 -23.72
N SER A 306 -11.48 -8.47 -23.95
CA SER A 306 -11.41 -7.29 -23.08
C SER A 306 -10.29 -7.29 -22.01
N HIS A 307 -10.57 -7.82 -20.81
CA HIS A 307 -9.68 -7.75 -19.66
C HIS A 307 -8.55 -8.80 -19.69
N SER A 308 -8.79 -9.98 -20.23
CA SER A 308 -7.83 -11.09 -20.30
C SER A 308 -6.74 -10.81 -21.35
N PHE A 309 -7.11 -10.13 -22.43
CA PHE A 309 -6.20 -9.87 -23.56
C PHE A 309 -5.09 -8.87 -23.25
N LEU A 310 -5.38 -7.74 -22.59
CA LEU A 310 -4.37 -6.69 -22.40
C LEU A 310 -3.10 -7.17 -21.64
N PRO A 311 -3.20 -7.95 -20.54
CA PRO A 311 -2.04 -8.56 -19.91
C PRO A 311 -1.25 -9.48 -20.85
N ALA A 312 -1.94 -10.35 -21.59
CA ALA A 312 -1.32 -11.28 -22.53
C ALA A 312 -0.62 -10.54 -23.69
N ALA A 313 -1.27 -9.51 -24.25
CA ALA A 313 -0.74 -8.68 -25.32
C ALA A 313 0.53 -7.91 -24.89
N LEU A 314 0.56 -7.41 -23.64
CA LEU A 314 1.73 -6.77 -23.05
C LEU A 314 2.89 -7.77 -22.88
N ILE A 315 2.63 -8.95 -22.29
CA ILE A 315 3.67 -9.97 -22.07
C ILE A 315 4.19 -10.52 -23.41
N TRP A 316 3.32 -10.66 -24.41
CA TRP A 316 3.73 -11.04 -25.77
C TRP A 316 4.63 -9.99 -26.41
N PHE A 317 4.34 -8.69 -26.24
CA PHE A 317 5.22 -7.62 -26.69
C PHE A 317 6.59 -7.66 -26.01
N VAL A 318 6.67 -7.87 -24.68
CA VAL A 318 7.95 -7.95 -23.97
C VAL A 318 8.87 -9.03 -24.57
N HIS A 319 8.32 -10.19 -24.91
CA HIS A 319 9.08 -11.29 -25.50
C HIS A 319 9.44 -11.07 -26.98
N THR A 320 8.57 -10.43 -27.78
CA THR A 320 8.75 -10.33 -29.24
C THR A 320 9.34 -9.00 -29.73
N LYS A 321 9.18 -7.92 -28.95
CA LYS A 321 9.62 -6.55 -29.25
C LYS A 321 9.12 -6.02 -30.60
N ASN A 322 7.92 -6.47 -31.02
CA ASN A 322 7.30 -6.08 -32.28
C ASN A 322 6.77 -4.63 -32.25
N LEU A 323 7.31 -3.76 -33.12
CA LEU A 323 6.98 -2.32 -33.14
C LEU A 323 5.52 -2.02 -33.56
N ALA A 324 4.96 -2.72 -34.54
CA ALA A 324 3.57 -2.49 -34.96
C ALA A 324 2.57 -2.86 -33.85
N TRP A 325 2.92 -3.85 -33.02
CA TRP A 325 2.15 -4.21 -31.83
C TRP A 325 2.32 -3.22 -30.69
N PHE A 326 3.51 -2.61 -30.53
CA PHE A 326 3.73 -1.48 -29.61
C PHE A 326 2.83 -0.30 -29.98
N ASP A 327 2.80 0.09 -31.25
CA ASP A 327 1.95 1.19 -31.72
C ASP A 327 0.46 0.88 -31.51
N SER A 328 0.05 -0.37 -31.69
CA SER A 328 -1.34 -0.81 -31.43
C SER A 328 -1.70 -0.73 -29.94
N LEU A 329 -0.82 -1.23 -29.05
CA LEU A 329 -0.97 -1.11 -27.60
C LEU A 329 -0.99 0.36 -27.15
N TYR A 330 -0.04 1.17 -27.62
CA TYR A 330 0.07 2.60 -27.28
C TYR A 330 -1.19 3.36 -27.69
N ASN A 331 -1.67 3.17 -28.92
CA ASN A 331 -2.87 3.84 -29.41
C ASN A 331 -4.15 3.34 -28.74
N TYR A 332 -4.18 2.12 -28.18
CA TYR A 332 -5.34 1.59 -27.47
C TYR A 332 -5.38 2.05 -26.00
N LEU A 333 -4.27 1.89 -25.26
CA LEU A 333 -4.20 2.18 -23.82
C LEU A 333 -4.42 3.66 -23.47
N ASN A 334 -4.11 4.57 -24.40
CA ASN A 334 -4.32 6.01 -24.22
C ASN A 334 -5.70 6.51 -24.75
N LYS A 335 -6.67 5.62 -25.03
CA LYS A 335 -8.05 6.00 -25.40
C LYS A 335 -8.89 6.34 -24.15
N PRO A 336 -9.69 7.43 -24.14
CA PRO A 336 -10.50 7.83 -22.98
C PRO A 336 -11.39 6.73 -22.38
N SER A 337 -11.98 5.86 -23.21
CA SER A 337 -12.81 4.74 -22.74
C SER A 337 -12.02 3.64 -22.01
N VAL A 338 -10.76 3.43 -22.40
CA VAL A 338 -9.87 2.40 -21.84
C VAL A 338 -9.26 2.88 -20.52
N ILE A 339 -8.95 4.18 -20.43
CA ILE A 339 -8.34 4.84 -19.26
C ILE A 339 -9.18 4.63 -17.98
N THR A 340 -10.50 4.69 -18.06
CA THR A 340 -11.39 4.55 -16.90
C THR A 340 -11.85 3.12 -16.61
N SER A 341 -11.85 2.22 -17.61
CA SER A 341 -12.50 0.90 -17.49
C SER A 341 -11.55 -0.31 -17.47
N GLN A 342 -10.37 -0.21 -18.09
CA GLN A 342 -9.48 -1.35 -18.30
C GLN A 342 -8.03 -1.07 -17.86
N LEU A 343 -7.55 0.16 -18.06
CA LEU A 343 -6.17 0.54 -17.77
C LEU A 343 -5.79 0.37 -16.27
N PRO A 344 -6.64 0.71 -15.28
CA PRO A 344 -6.33 0.49 -13.87
C PRO A 344 -6.16 -1.00 -13.53
N ALA A 345 -7.01 -1.86 -14.11
CA ALA A 345 -6.93 -3.31 -13.93
C ALA A 345 -5.63 -3.88 -14.51
N LEU A 346 -5.21 -3.41 -15.69
CA LEU A 346 -3.92 -3.78 -16.30
C LEU A 346 -2.72 -3.34 -15.45
N ILE A 347 -2.73 -2.10 -14.94
CA ILE A 347 -1.65 -1.58 -14.09
C ILE A 347 -1.59 -2.38 -12.78
N ASN A 348 -2.72 -2.69 -12.15
CA ASN A 348 -2.77 -3.53 -10.94
C ASN A 348 -2.27 -4.95 -11.21
N TYR A 349 -2.64 -5.58 -12.33
CA TYR A 349 -2.12 -6.89 -12.74
C TYR A 349 -0.58 -6.87 -12.84
N VAL A 350 -0.02 -5.88 -13.53
CA VAL A 350 1.45 -5.73 -13.69
C VAL A 350 2.12 -5.43 -12.36
N GLY A 351 1.49 -4.62 -11.51
CA GLY A 351 1.92 -4.34 -10.14
C GLY A 351 2.07 -5.60 -9.29
N ARG A 352 1.05 -6.47 -9.26
CA ARG A 352 1.06 -7.75 -8.54
C ARG A 352 2.16 -8.70 -9.02
N GLN A 353 2.46 -8.72 -10.32
CA GLN A 353 3.51 -9.57 -10.89
C GLN A 353 4.93 -9.17 -10.44
N ALA A 354 5.12 -7.91 -10.02
CA ALA A 354 6.39 -7.35 -9.54
C ALA A 354 7.61 -7.55 -10.48
N LYS A 355 7.38 -7.74 -11.78
CA LYS A 355 8.43 -7.89 -12.81
C LYS A 355 8.77 -6.53 -13.40
N THR A 356 9.99 -6.05 -13.12
CA THR A 356 10.50 -4.73 -13.56
C THR A 356 10.29 -4.48 -15.05
N GLU A 357 10.64 -5.42 -15.92
CA GLU A 357 10.54 -5.29 -17.38
C GLU A 357 9.10 -5.05 -17.86
N LEU A 358 8.09 -5.70 -17.26
CA LEU A 358 6.67 -5.43 -17.59
C LEU A 358 6.23 -4.04 -17.15
N SER A 359 6.69 -3.58 -15.98
CA SER A 359 6.33 -2.25 -15.46
C SER A 359 6.99 -1.12 -16.25
N GLU A 360 8.26 -1.28 -16.66
CA GLU A 360 8.98 -0.33 -17.51
C GLU A 360 8.30 -0.20 -18.88
N VAL A 361 7.96 -1.32 -19.50
CA VAL A 361 7.28 -1.35 -20.79
C VAL A 361 5.87 -0.75 -20.70
N LEU A 362 5.08 -1.10 -19.68
CA LEU A 362 3.76 -0.48 -19.46
C LEU A 362 3.87 1.04 -19.22
N ALA A 363 4.87 1.50 -18.47
CA ALA A 363 5.10 2.92 -18.25
C ALA A 363 5.51 3.66 -19.54
N SER A 364 6.18 2.99 -20.49
CA SER A 364 6.51 3.54 -21.81
C SER A 364 5.31 3.62 -22.77
N LEU A 365 4.33 2.71 -22.61
CA LEU A 365 3.11 2.66 -23.41
C LEU A 365 2.06 3.71 -23.00
N ILE A 366 2.17 4.25 -21.79
CA ILE A 366 1.23 5.26 -21.25
C ILE A 366 1.85 6.65 -21.43
N ASN A 367 1.14 7.55 -22.09
CA ASN A 367 1.60 8.93 -22.24
C ASN A 367 1.37 9.76 -20.95
N ASP A 368 2.02 10.91 -20.84
CA ASP A 368 2.00 11.69 -19.60
C ASP A 368 0.65 12.40 -19.34
N SER A 369 -0.16 12.65 -20.38
CA SER A 369 -1.52 13.20 -20.21
C SER A 369 -2.50 12.15 -19.66
N THR A 370 -2.42 10.91 -20.14
CA THR A 370 -3.18 9.76 -19.60
C THR A 370 -2.78 9.45 -18.16
N ALA A 371 -1.47 9.48 -17.87
CA ALA A 371 -0.98 9.31 -16.51
C ALA A 371 -1.47 10.44 -15.58
N GLY A 372 -1.51 11.69 -16.07
CA GLY A 372 -2.10 12.82 -15.35
C GLY A 372 -3.62 12.72 -15.15
N GLN A 373 -4.36 12.16 -16.11
CA GLN A 373 -5.80 11.89 -15.97
C GLN A 373 -6.09 10.84 -14.90
N LEU A 374 -5.35 9.72 -14.88
CA LEU A 374 -5.44 8.73 -13.80
C LEU A 374 -5.11 9.33 -12.44
N ALA A 375 -4.09 10.22 -12.38
CA ALA A 375 -3.71 10.89 -11.16
C ALA A 375 -4.77 11.88 -10.64
N ALA A 376 -5.43 12.61 -11.55
CA ALA A 376 -6.54 13.53 -11.22
C ALA A 376 -7.83 12.80 -10.81
N ASN A 377 -8.02 11.56 -11.28
CA ASN A 377 -9.11 10.67 -10.86
C ASN A 377 -8.78 9.90 -9.56
N HIS A 378 -7.65 10.20 -8.91
CA HIS A 378 -7.12 9.55 -7.70
C HIS A 378 -7.11 8.01 -7.74
N ASP A 379 -6.93 7.42 -8.92
CA ASP A 379 -6.91 5.97 -9.09
C ASP A 379 -5.61 5.37 -8.51
N GLY A 380 -5.73 4.58 -7.45
CA GLY A 380 -4.58 3.98 -6.75
C GLY A 380 -3.68 3.13 -7.65
N ALA A 381 -4.14 2.65 -8.80
CA ALA A 381 -3.31 1.91 -9.74
C ALA A 381 -2.11 2.73 -10.25
N ILE A 382 -2.26 4.05 -10.44
CA ILE A 382 -1.18 4.93 -10.94
C ILE A 382 0.07 4.90 -10.05
N LEU A 383 -0.09 4.53 -8.78
CA LEU A 383 0.98 4.47 -7.78
C LEU A 383 2.06 3.43 -8.15
N TYR A 384 1.70 2.33 -8.83
CA TYR A 384 2.66 1.36 -9.34
C TYR A 384 3.63 1.95 -10.38
N LEU A 385 3.21 2.99 -11.12
CA LEU A 385 4.02 3.61 -12.18
C LEU A 385 4.93 4.74 -11.68
N LEU A 386 4.79 5.18 -10.41
CA LEU A 386 5.63 6.24 -9.80
C LEU A 386 7.13 5.94 -9.86
N ALA A 387 7.51 4.67 -9.94
CA ALA A 387 8.92 4.26 -10.07
C ALA A 387 9.53 4.60 -11.44
N TYR A 388 8.70 4.68 -12.49
CA TYR A 388 9.11 4.80 -13.89
C TYR A 388 8.67 6.14 -14.51
N LYS A 389 7.63 6.78 -13.95
CA LYS A 389 7.21 8.16 -14.27
C LYS A 389 7.38 9.08 -13.04
N PRO A 390 8.61 9.48 -12.67
CA PRO A 390 8.86 10.27 -11.46
C PRO A 390 8.22 11.66 -11.48
N ALA A 391 7.91 12.22 -12.65
CA ALA A 391 7.22 13.51 -12.76
C ALA A 391 5.83 13.52 -12.09
N LEU A 392 5.15 12.37 -12.03
CA LEU A 392 3.84 12.25 -11.38
C LEU A 392 3.88 12.57 -9.88
N ILE A 393 5.01 12.34 -9.20
CA ILE A 393 5.07 12.63 -7.75
C ILE A 393 5.06 14.13 -7.43
N GLN A 394 5.41 14.98 -8.40
CA GLN A 394 5.31 16.43 -8.27
C GLN A 394 3.85 16.92 -8.41
N GLN A 395 2.98 16.10 -9.00
CA GLN A 395 1.55 16.39 -9.16
C GLN A 395 0.74 16.00 -7.92
N ILE A 396 1.20 15.02 -7.13
CA ILE A 396 0.51 14.53 -5.93
C ILE A 396 0.79 15.46 -4.74
N GLN A 397 -0.18 16.31 -4.40
CA GLN A 397 -0.19 17.18 -3.23
C GLN A 397 -0.72 16.47 -1.97
N ILE A 398 -0.60 17.14 -0.82
CA ILE A 398 -1.09 16.63 0.48
C ILE A 398 -2.59 16.32 0.46
N GLN A 399 -3.39 17.11 -0.27
CA GLN A 399 -4.85 16.94 -0.37
C GLN A 399 -5.18 15.70 -1.19
N ASP A 400 -4.51 15.51 -2.33
CA ASP A 400 -4.69 14.38 -3.23
C ASP A 400 -4.39 13.05 -2.51
N VAL A 401 -3.35 12.99 -1.66
CA VAL A 401 -3.05 11.79 -0.84
C VAL A 401 -4.22 11.35 0.03
N LYS A 402 -5.05 12.29 0.52
CA LYS A 402 -6.28 11.92 1.26
C LYS A 402 -7.35 11.35 0.32
N ALA A 403 -7.58 11.98 -0.82
CA ALA A 403 -8.53 11.49 -1.83
C ALA A 403 -8.16 10.07 -2.33
N TYR A 404 -6.86 9.81 -2.57
CA TYR A 404 -6.34 8.47 -2.85
C TYR A 404 -6.71 7.46 -1.75
N ILE A 405 -6.48 7.81 -0.47
CA ILE A 405 -6.80 6.94 0.67
C ILE A 405 -8.31 6.70 0.77
N GLU A 406 -9.14 7.74 0.63
CA GLU A 406 -10.61 7.65 0.69
C GLU A 406 -11.17 6.76 -0.43
N GLN A 407 -10.67 6.89 -1.66
CA GLN A 407 -11.06 6.07 -2.80
C GLN A 407 -10.62 4.61 -2.66
N MET A 408 -9.41 4.37 -2.15
CA MET A 408 -8.92 3.01 -1.86
C MET A 408 -9.63 2.36 -0.65
N ALA A 409 -10.03 3.14 0.37
CA ALA A 409 -10.69 2.63 1.57
C ALA A 409 -12.07 2.01 1.29
N ALA A 410 -12.72 2.38 0.18
CA ALA A 410 -13.98 1.76 -0.27
C ALA A 410 -13.82 0.27 -0.63
N ALA A 411 -12.60 -0.21 -0.91
CA ALA A 411 -12.29 -1.60 -1.17
C ALA A 411 -11.04 -2.05 -0.38
N THR A 412 -11.26 -2.60 0.82
CA THR A 412 -10.22 -3.27 1.63
C THR A 412 -9.78 -4.57 0.95
N ASN A 413 -8.84 -4.46 0.01
CA ASN A 413 -8.27 -5.56 -0.77
C ASN A 413 -6.73 -5.56 -0.73
N LEU A 414 -6.12 -6.60 -1.27
CA LEU A 414 -4.66 -6.76 -1.35
C LEU A 414 -3.99 -5.61 -2.13
N ASP A 415 -4.66 -5.10 -3.17
CA ASP A 415 -4.13 -4.04 -4.04
C ASP A 415 -3.98 -2.73 -3.28
N THR A 416 -4.99 -2.31 -2.50
CA THR A 416 -4.96 -1.12 -1.65
C THR A 416 -3.72 -1.12 -0.75
N ILE A 417 -3.40 -2.25 -0.11
CA ILE A 417 -2.22 -2.36 0.77
C ILE A 417 -0.91 -2.27 -0.02
N MET A 418 -0.83 -2.91 -1.20
CA MET A 418 0.35 -2.83 -2.07
C MET A 418 0.56 -1.43 -2.66
N GLN A 419 -0.52 -0.78 -3.11
CA GLN A 419 -0.53 0.59 -3.64
C GLN A 419 -0.09 1.60 -2.57
N LEU A 420 -0.68 1.53 -1.37
CA LEU A 420 -0.31 2.36 -0.23
C LEU A 420 1.14 2.10 0.22
N SER A 421 1.65 0.86 0.17
CA SER A 421 3.05 0.59 0.54
C SER A 421 4.05 1.21 -0.45
N ILE A 422 3.72 1.22 -1.74
CA ILE A 422 4.51 1.89 -2.78
C ILE A 422 4.47 3.41 -2.58
N LEU A 423 3.29 3.98 -2.32
CA LEU A 423 3.13 5.40 -2.02
C LEU A 423 3.94 5.78 -0.76
N LEU A 424 3.82 5.03 0.35
CA LEU A 424 4.60 5.26 1.57
C LEU A 424 6.10 5.24 1.27
N LYS A 425 6.60 4.20 0.60
CA LYS A 425 8.02 4.06 0.23
C LYS A 425 8.52 5.28 -0.56
N ARG A 426 7.69 5.81 -1.47
CA ARG A 426 8.02 6.99 -2.26
C ARG A 426 7.99 8.27 -1.43
N LEU A 427 6.91 8.53 -0.68
CA LEU A 427 6.79 9.71 0.19
C LEU A 427 7.93 9.78 1.22
N VAL A 428 8.34 8.64 1.79
CA VAL A 428 9.50 8.56 2.71
C VAL A 428 10.80 8.94 2.01
N SER A 429 11.02 8.50 0.76
CA SER A 429 12.24 8.86 0.00
C SER A 429 12.33 10.35 -0.37
N PHE A 430 11.23 11.09 -0.29
CA PHE A 430 11.17 12.54 -0.51
C PHE A 430 10.90 13.34 0.79
N GLU A 431 10.99 12.71 1.97
CA GLU A 431 10.70 13.31 3.29
C GLU A 431 9.33 14.02 3.38
N HIS A 432 8.34 13.56 2.59
CA HIS A 432 7.08 14.26 2.41
C HIS A 432 6.14 14.10 3.64
N PRO A 433 5.50 15.18 4.14
CA PRO A 433 4.75 15.14 5.39
C PRO A 433 3.58 14.14 5.39
N SER A 434 2.92 13.90 4.25
CA SER A 434 1.81 12.93 4.17
C SER A 434 2.21 11.46 4.38
N ALA A 435 3.50 11.14 4.50
CA ALA A 435 3.94 9.78 4.82
C ALA A 435 3.33 9.26 6.14
N SER A 436 3.06 10.14 7.11
CA SER A 436 2.36 9.80 8.35
C SER A 436 0.93 9.30 8.12
N ILE A 437 0.18 9.97 7.22
CA ILE A 437 -1.21 9.65 6.90
C ILE A 437 -1.31 8.32 6.15
N VAL A 438 -0.38 8.07 5.20
CA VAL A 438 -0.33 6.81 4.45
C VAL A 438 0.08 5.64 5.36
N PHE A 439 1.02 5.85 6.29
CA PHE A 439 1.35 4.85 7.31
C PHE A 439 0.16 4.54 8.22
N GLU A 440 -0.61 5.56 8.62
CA GLU A 440 -1.82 5.38 9.42
C GLU A 440 -2.87 4.55 8.66
N ALA A 441 -3.17 4.90 7.40
CA ALA A 441 -4.12 4.15 6.57
C ALA A 441 -3.69 2.69 6.31
N LEU A 442 -2.40 2.43 6.14
CA LEU A 442 -1.86 1.06 6.02
C LEU A 442 -2.15 0.22 7.27
N VAL A 443 -1.90 0.79 8.46
CA VAL A 443 -2.16 0.09 9.73
C VAL A 443 -3.65 -0.15 9.96
N ASP A 444 -4.55 0.74 9.51
CA ASP A 444 -5.99 0.49 9.55
C ASP A 444 -6.40 -0.67 8.61
N ASN A 445 -5.84 -0.73 7.40
CA ASN A 445 -6.06 -1.85 6.48
C ASN A 445 -5.57 -3.20 7.08
N PHE A 446 -4.45 -3.20 7.83
CA PHE A 446 -3.99 -4.40 8.53
C PHE A 446 -4.90 -4.87 9.68
N TYR A 447 -5.76 -4.01 10.25
CA TYR A 447 -6.77 -4.47 11.20
C TYR A 447 -7.84 -5.35 10.53
N HIS A 448 -8.12 -5.12 9.25
CA HIS A 448 -9.05 -5.93 8.46
C HIS A 448 -8.38 -7.17 7.84
N GLN A 449 -7.08 -7.11 7.55
CA GLN A 449 -6.33 -8.20 6.90
C GLN A 449 -5.03 -8.57 7.65
N PRO A 450 -5.11 -9.04 8.91
CA PRO A 450 -3.94 -9.35 9.74
C PRO A 450 -3.04 -10.46 9.18
N GLN A 451 -3.56 -11.34 8.32
CA GLN A 451 -2.81 -12.39 7.62
C GLN A 451 -1.73 -11.86 6.67
N LEU A 452 -1.81 -10.60 6.23
CA LEU A 452 -0.79 -10.01 5.35
C LEU A 452 0.48 -9.60 6.10
N LEU A 453 0.45 -9.62 7.44
CA LEU A 453 1.62 -9.41 8.29
C LEU A 453 2.58 -10.61 8.29
N ASP A 454 2.21 -11.71 7.64
CA ASP A 454 3.10 -12.84 7.35
C ASP A 454 4.05 -12.55 6.16
N ASP A 455 3.81 -11.49 5.36
CA ASP A 455 4.79 -11.02 4.38
C ASP A 455 5.87 -10.15 5.03
N ASP A 456 6.98 -10.82 5.32
CA ASP A 456 8.22 -10.26 5.84
C ASP A 456 8.74 -9.05 5.02
N ARG A 457 8.46 -8.98 3.72
CA ARG A 457 8.86 -7.85 2.85
C ARG A 457 8.02 -6.61 3.14
N LEU A 458 6.72 -6.79 3.33
CA LEU A 458 5.76 -5.73 3.64
C LEU A 458 6.05 -5.13 5.03
N VAL A 459 6.29 -5.97 6.03
CA VAL A 459 6.68 -5.53 7.39
C VAL A 459 8.02 -4.79 7.38
N ARG A 460 9.00 -5.24 6.58
CA ARG A 460 10.27 -4.51 6.39
C ARG A 460 10.07 -3.15 5.72
N GLN A 461 9.15 -3.02 4.76
CA GLN A 461 8.84 -1.73 4.12
C GLN A 461 8.30 -0.70 5.11
N LEU A 462 7.38 -1.10 6.01
CA LEU A 462 6.84 -0.24 7.06
C LEU A 462 7.93 0.27 8.02
N LYS A 463 8.92 -0.58 8.35
CA LYS A 463 10.04 -0.25 9.26
C LYS A 463 11.03 0.78 8.70
N TYR A 464 10.99 1.09 7.40
CA TYR A 464 11.77 2.19 6.82
C TYR A 464 11.18 3.58 7.10
N TYR A 465 9.92 3.67 7.56
CA TYR A 465 9.34 4.95 7.95
C TYR A 465 9.94 5.44 9.28
N PRO A 466 10.60 6.62 9.34
CA PRO A 466 11.40 7.00 10.52
C PRO A 466 10.62 7.09 11.85
N ALA A 467 9.32 7.43 11.80
CA ALA A 467 8.48 7.59 12.98
C ALA A 467 7.59 6.36 13.30
N TRP A 468 7.79 5.22 12.63
CA TRP A 468 6.91 4.04 12.75
C TRP A 468 6.68 3.60 14.21
N SER A 469 7.74 3.44 14.99
CA SER A 469 7.66 3.01 16.39
C SER A 469 6.99 4.04 17.31
N HIS A 470 7.12 5.33 17.00
CA HIS A 470 6.42 6.40 17.71
C HIS A 470 4.92 6.39 17.40
N GLN A 471 4.54 6.27 16.12
CA GLN A 471 3.12 6.19 15.72
C GLN A 471 2.44 4.92 16.24
N LEU A 472 3.09 3.74 16.16
CA LEU A 472 2.56 2.50 16.71
C LEU A 472 2.36 2.59 18.23
N LYS A 473 3.33 3.16 18.96
CA LYS A 473 3.19 3.41 20.40
C LYS A 473 2.06 4.42 20.70
N SER A 474 1.93 5.47 19.90
CA SER A 474 0.84 6.45 20.02
C SER A 474 -0.54 5.80 19.83
N ARG A 475 -0.69 4.93 18.82
CA ARG A 475 -1.90 4.12 18.60
C ARG A 475 -2.19 3.16 19.73
N CYS A 476 -1.18 2.44 20.23
CA CYS A 476 -1.33 1.56 21.38
C CYS A 476 -1.86 2.32 22.61
N ASN A 477 -1.29 3.50 22.90
CA ASN A 477 -1.76 4.38 23.96
C ASN A 477 -3.21 4.87 23.72
N PHE A 478 -3.54 5.29 22.50
CA PHE A 478 -4.89 5.75 22.14
C PHE A 478 -5.94 4.64 22.35
N LEU A 479 -5.68 3.42 21.88
CA LEU A 479 -6.55 2.26 22.08
C LEU A 479 -6.68 1.90 23.58
N HIS A 480 -5.61 2.06 24.37
CA HIS A 480 -5.69 1.87 25.82
C HIS A 480 -6.54 2.94 26.52
N VAL A 481 -6.45 4.20 26.09
CA VAL A 481 -7.30 5.29 26.58
C VAL A 481 -8.76 5.05 26.18
N GLN A 482 -9.03 4.64 24.94
CA GLN A 482 -10.37 4.34 24.45
C GLN A 482 -11.07 3.25 25.30
N LEU A 483 -10.36 2.16 25.64
CA LEU A 483 -10.92 1.15 26.55
C LEU A 483 -11.17 1.72 27.95
N ALA A 484 -10.22 2.50 28.49
CA ALA A 484 -10.36 3.09 29.83
C ALA A 484 -11.56 4.04 29.90
N SER A 485 -11.77 4.88 28.89
CA SER A 485 -12.95 5.76 28.77
C SER A 485 -14.25 4.95 28.67
N SER A 486 -14.28 3.90 27.83
CA SER A 486 -15.45 3.02 27.71
C SER A 486 -15.83 2.35 29.04
N ILE A 487 -14.83 1.89 29.82
CA ILE A 487 -15.05 1.37 31.17
C ILE A 487 -15.58 2.48 32.09
N GLU A 488 -14.95 3.65 32.15
CA GLU A 488 -15.37 4.73 33.04
C GLU A 488 -16.78 5.26 32.72
N GLU A 489 -17.13 5.39 31.44
CA GLU A 489 -18.46 5.82 30.98
C GLU A 489 -19.56 4.85 31.45
N ASN A 490 -19.36 3.55 31.20
CA ASN A 490 -20.34 2.51 31.52
C ASN A 490 -20.44 2.20 33.02
N THR A 491 -19.40 2.47 33.82
CA THR A 491 -19.33 2.23 35.28
C THR A 491 -19.67 3.44 36.16
N ASN A 492 -20.16 4.55 35.58
CA ASN A 492 -20.63 5.69 36.38
C ASN A 492 -21.88 5.38 37.24
N ASP A 493 -22.73 4.47 36.76
CA ASP A 493 -23.86 3.93 37.50
C ASP A 493 -23.63 2.45 37.83
N GLU A 494 -24.65 1.79 38.38
CA GLU A 494 -24.68 0.35 38.60
C GLU A 494 -24.55 -0.41 37.26
N LEU A 495 -23.73 -1.47 37.26
CA LEU A 495 -23.44 -2.25 36.05
C LEU A 495 -24.62 -3.18 35.73
N ASP A 496 -25.06 -3.18 34.48
CA ASP A 496 -26.02 -4.14 33.92
C ASP A 496 -25.38 -4.89 32.73
N SER A 497 -26.07 -5.93 32.24
CA SER A 497 -25.57 -6.74 31.12
C SER A 497 -25.38 -5.96 29.82
N SER A 498 -26.15 -4.88 29.59
CA SER A 498 -26.02 -4.05 28.39
C SER A 498 -24.72 -3.23 28.43
N ARG A 499 -24.46 -2.56 29.56
CA ARG A 499 -23.23 -1.82 29.84
C ARG A 499 -22.00 -2.72 29.85
N TYR A 500 -22.12 -3.93 30.41
CA TYR A 500 -21.04 -4.93 30.37
C TYR A 500 -20.72 -5.36 28.92
N ASN A 501 -21.74 -5.73 28.14
CA ASN A 501 -21.55 -6.16 26.74
C ASN A 501 -20.93 -5.03 25.90
N SER A 502 -21.33 -3.77 26.11
CA SER A 502 -20.73 -2.60 25.46
C SER A 502 -19.21 -2.50 25.72
N ILE A 503 -18.77 -2.75 26.96
CA ILE A 503 -17.34 -2.79 27.30
C ILE A 503 -16.66 -4.01 26.66
N GLU A 504 -17.28 -5.18 26.67
CA GLU A 504 -16.72 -6.41 26.08
C GLU A 504 -16.53 -6.28 24.55
N ASP A 505 -17.50 -5.72 23.83
CA ASP A 505 -17.39 -5.46 22.38
C ASP A 505 -16.23 -4.52 22.05
N VAL A 506 -16.13 -3.39 22.76
CA VAL A 506 -15.03 -2.42 22.62
C VAL A 506 -13.68 -3.06 22.95
N TRP A 507 -13.61 -3.89 23.99
CA TRP A 507 -12.41 -4.64 24.37
C TRP A 507 -12.01 -5.69 23.31
N LEU A 508 -12.96 -6.42 22.73
CA LEU A 508 -12.71 -7.39 21.66
C LEU A 508 -12.15 -6.71 20.41
N GLU A 509 -12.74 -5.57 20.00
CA GLU A 509 -12.25 -4.78 18.87
C GLU A 509 -10.83 -4.24 19.13
N ILE A 510 -10.61 -3.64 20.31
CA ILE A 510 -9.32 -3.09 20.72
C ILE A 510 -8.24 -4.19 20.80
N ASN A 511 -8.56 -5.38 21.33
CA ASN A 511 -7.62 -6.49 21.39
C ASN A 511 -7.22 -6.99 20.00
N ARG A 512 -8.15 -7.05 19.03
CA ARG A 512 -7.84 -7.39 17.63
C ARG A 512 -6.87 -6.37 17.03
N LYS A 513 -7.11 -5.07 17.24
CA LYS A 513 -6.24 -3.97 16.78
C LYS A 513 -4.86 -3.99 17.45
N LEU A 514 -4.80 -4.22 18.76
CA LEU A 514 -3.55 -4.35 19.52
C LEU A 514 -2.72 -5.55 19.05
N ALA A 515 -3.35 -6.70 18.76
CA ALA A 515 -2.65 -7.88 18.24
C ALA A 515 -1.92 -7.59 16.92
N VAL A 516 -2.52 -6.80 16.02
CA VAL A 516 -1.89 -6.31 14.79
C VAL A 516 -0.68 -5.41 15.09
N ILE A 517 -0.82 -4.45 16.02
CA ILE A 517 0.29 -3.59 16.43
C ILE A 517 1.45 -4.41 17.01
N TYR A 518 1.17 -5.41 17.84
CA TYR A 518 2.20 -6.25 18.46
C TYR A 518 2.88 -7.23 17.48
N ARG A 519 2.21 -7.62 16.39
CA ARG A 519 2.85 -8.34 15.27
C ARG A 519 3.82 -7.43 14.49
N LEU A 520 3.49 -6.15 14.33
CA LEU A 520 4.35 -5.16 13.67
C LEU A 520 5.57 -4.77 14.52
N ASP A 521 5.33 -4.48 15.80
CA ASP A 521 6.34 -4.10 16.80
C ASP A 521 6.20 -4.96 18.08
N PRO A 522 6.95 -6.08 18.20
CA PRO A 522 6.92 -6.97 19.35
C PRO A 522 7.51 -6.33 20.62
N GLN A 523 6.73 -5.48 21.28
CA GLN A 523 7.09 -4.87 22.55
C GLN A 523 7.06 -5.93 23.68
N PRO A 524 8.13 -6.05 24.50
CA PRO A 524 8.31 -7.18 25.43
C PRO A 524 7.36 -7.19 26.66
N HIS A 525 6.41 -6.25 26.74
CA HIS A 525 5.49 -6.07 27.88
C HIS A 525 4.01 -6.01 27.45
N ALA A 526 3.73 -6.47 26.23
CA ALA A 526 2.41 -6.56 25.64
C ALA A 526 1.70 -7.88 26.03
N GLU A 527 1.20 -7.98 27.26
CA GLU A 527 0.41 -9.15 27.65
C GLU A 527 -0.88 -9.24 26.79
N PRO A 528 -1.27 -10.44 26.31
CA PRO A 528 -2.58 -10.65 25.74
C PRO A 528 -3.62 -10.41 26.84
N ARG A 529 -4.33 -9.28 26.78
CA ARG A 529 -5.30 -8.89 27.81
C ARG A 529 -6.36 -9.98 27.94
N ASN A 530 -6.30 -10.71 29.03
CA ASN A 530 -7.24 -11.78 29.38
C ASN A 530 -8.60 -11.18 29.78
N LYS A 531 -9.72 -11.83 29.45
CA LYS A 531 -11.08 -11.42 29.88
C LYS A 531 -11.14 -11.18 31.40
N TYR A 532 -10.47 -12.01 32.19
CA TYR A 532 -10.40 -11.86 33.64
C TYR A 532 -9.70 -10.58 34.12
N PHE A 533 -8.74 -10.05 33.35
CA PHE A 533 -8.11 -8.76 33.64
C PHE A 533 -9.06 -7.59 33.32
N LEU A 534 -9.86 -7.70 32.26
CA LEU A 534 -10.95 -6.75 31.99
C LEU A 534 -11.96 -6.73 33.15
N LEU A 535 -12.42 -7.89 33.61
CA LEU A 535 -13.37 -7.99 34.73
C LEU A 535 -12.84 -7.32 36.00
N ALA A 536 -11.56 -7.53 36.34
CA ALA A 536 -10.90 -6.83 37.44
C ALA A 536 -10.89 -5.29 37.25
N GLN A 537 -10.64 -4.80 36.03
CA GLN A 537 -10.67 -3.36 35.74
C GLN A 537 -12.08 -2.77 35.86
N ILE A 538 -13.10 -3.44 35.34
CA ILE A 538 -14.51 -3.00 35.45
C ILE A 538 -14.92 -2.95 36.93
N ALA A 539 -14.67 -4.02 37.71
CA ALA A 539 -15.01 -4.07 39.12
C ALA A 539 -14.34 -2.94 39.92
N CYS A 540 -13.06 -2.67 39.66
CA CYS A 540 -12.35 -1.54 40.27
C CYS A 540 -12.92 -0.17 39.88
N ALA A 541 -13.36 0.00 38.63
CA ALA A 541 -13.97 1.25 38.17
C ALA A 541 -15.36 1.46 38.81
N SER A 542 -16.23 0.45 38.77
CA SER A 542 -17.53 0.45 39.45
C SER A 542 -17.40 0.72 40.95
N HIS A 543 -16.48 0.05 41.65
CA HIS A 543 -16.25 0.30 43.07
C HIS A 543 -15.73 1.72 43.34
N ARG A 544 -14.84 2.27 42.50
CA ARG A 544 -14.35 3.65 42.64
C ARG A 544 -15.47 4.69 42.51
N LYS A 545 -16.51 4.40 41.72
CA LYS A 545 -17.65 5.30 41.48
C LYS A 545 -18.76 5.13 42.53
N LEU A 546 -19.13 3.90 42.84
CA LEU A 546 -20.24 3.55 43.74
C LEU A 546 -19.83 3.52 45.22
N GLY A 547 -18.54 3.33 45.52
CA GLY A 547 -18.02 3.20 46.88
C GLY A 547 -18.73 2.10 47.67
N SER A 548 -19.28 2.46 48.84
CA SER A 548 -20.07 1.56 49.70
C SER A 548 -21.34 1.01 49.05
N ASN A 549 -21.81 1.58 47.94
CA ASN A 549 -22.99 1.12 47.21
C ASN A 549 -22.65 0.04 46.16
N PHE A 550 -21.38 -0.33 45.99
CA PHE A 550 -20.98 -1.40 45.08
C PHE A 550 -21.54 -2.75 45.57
N ASN A 551 -22.42 -3.36 44.78
CA ASN A 551 -23.03 -4.65 45.08
C ASN A 551 -22.39 -5.76 44.23
N ILE A 552 -21.73 -6.70 44.90
CA ILE A 552 -21.03 -7.82 44.25
C ILE A 552 -21.98 -8.77 43.51
N ASP A 553 -23.21 -8.98 44.00
CA ASP A 553 -24.18 -9.89 43.37
C ASP A 553 -24.66 -9.31 42.05
N ARG A 554 -25.08 -8.05 42.03
CA ARG A 554 -25.47 -7.36 40.79
C ARG A 554 -24.33 -7.24 39.79
N PHE A 555 -23.09 -7.06 40.28
CA PHE A 555 -21.92 -7.12 39.41
C PHE A 555 -21.77 -8.50 38.74
N VAL A 556 -21.94 -9.60 39.48
CA VAL A 556 -21.87 -10.96 38.94
C VAL A 556 -23.04 -11.25 37.98
N ASP A 557 -24.26 -10.84 38.33
CA ASP A 557 -25.46 -10.98 37.49
C ASP A 557 -25.27 -10.29 36.12
N ALA A 558 -24.69 -9.09 36.10
CA ALA A 558 -24.42 -8.35 34.87
C ALA A 558 -23.54 -9.13 33.88
N LEU A 559 -22.59 -9.94 34.37
CA LEU A 559 -21.67 -10.72 33.54
C LEU A 559 -22.32 -11.92 32.84
N SER A 560 -23.58 -12.24 33.16
CA SER A 560 -24.36 -13.32 32.51
C SER A 560 -23.65 -14.69 32.55
N LEU A 561 -23.01 -15.02 33.68
CA LEU A 561 -22.26 -16.27 33.85
C LEU A 561 -23.18 -17.52 33.90
N PRO A 562 -22.72 -18.71 33.46
CA PRO A 562 -23.49 -19.95 33.54
C PRO A 562 -23.82 -20.35 34.98
N ASP A 563 -24.97 -21.00 35.18
CA ASP A 563 -25.51 -21.38 36.50
C ASP A 563 -24.43 -21.95 37.45
N PRO A 564 -24.20 -21.33 38.63
CA PRO A 564 -23.14 -21.70 39.55
C PRO A 564 -23.35 -23.06 40.25
N THR A 565 -24.44 -23.78 39.98
CA THR A 565 -24.59 -25.19 40.36
C THR A 565 -23.90 -26.16 39.39
N SER A 566 -23.70 -25.75 38.13
CA SER A 566 -22.95 -26.52 37.13
C SER A 566 -21.43 -26.44 37.37
N GLU A 567 -20.67 -27.48 37.01
CA GLU A 567 -19.21 -27.48 37.21
C GLU A 567 -18.48 -26.37 36.42
N GLU A 568 -18.96 -26.06 35.22
CA GLU A 568 -18.44 -24.93 34.43
C GLU A 568 -18.78 -23.59 35.09
N GLY A 569 -20.05 -23.41 35.50
CA GLY A 569 -20.50 -22.22 36.22
C GLY A 569 -19.74 -21.98 37.52
N LYS A 570 -19.52 -23.02 38.34
CA LYS A 570 -18.70 -22.95 39.56
C LYS A 570 -17.30 -22.39 39.27
N SER A 571 -16.61 -22.97 38.29
CA SER A 571 -15.24 -22.56 37.94
C SER A 571 -15.17 -21.10 37.45
N LEU A 572 -16.16 -20.68 36.64
CA LEU A 572 -16.24 -19.30 36.15
C LEU A 572 -16.57 -18.30 37.26
N HIS A 573 -17.50 -18.63 38.15
CA HIS A 573 -17.85 -17.80 39.31
C HIS A 573 -16.69 -17.70 40.31
N GLU A 574 -16.06 -18.84 40.65
CA GLU A 574 -14.86 -18.91 41.48
C GLU A 574 -13.78 -17.99 40.90
N ARG A 575 -13.45 -18.16 39.61
CA ARG A 575 -12.41 -17.36 38.96
C ARG A 575 -12.74 -15.87 38.97
N THR A 576 -13.98 -15.50 38.68
CA THR A 576 -14.41 -14.10 38.63
C THR A 576 -14.29 -13.45 40.00
N LEU A 577 -14.83 -14.10 41.04
CA LEU A 577 -14.74 -13.62 42.42
C LEU A 577 -13.29 -13.47 42.89
N ILE A 578 -12.39 -14.39 42.52
CA ILE A 578 -10.96 -14.29 42.87
C ILE A 578 -10.28 -13.08 42.22
N GLU A 579 -10.61 -12.77 40.97
CA GLU A 579 -10.04 -11.61 40.28
C GLU A 579 -10.53 -10.30 40.89
N VAL A 580 -11.84 -10.19 41.19
CA VAL A 580 -12.42 -9.05 41.92
C VAL A 580 -11.81 -8.91 43.32
N LEU A 581 -11.66 -10.02 44.06
CA LEU A 581 -11.03 -10.08 45.38
C LEU A 581 -9.59 -9.56 45.35
N THR A 582 -8.82 -9.88 44.29
CA THR A 582 -7.46 -9.35 44.15
C THR A 582 -7.42 -7.87 43.77
N ALA A 583 -8.42 -7.39 43.03
CA ALA A 583 -8.45 -6.03 42.49
C ALA A 583 -8.95 -4.98 43.50
N ILE A 584 -9.98 -5.30 44.30
CA ILE A 584 -10.59 -4.36 45.24
C ILE A 584 -9.98 -4.51 46.65
N ASP A 585 -9.35 -3.45 47.17
CA ASP A 585 -8.89 -3.39 48.56
C ASP A 585 -9.89 -2.69 49.49
N ASP A 586 -11.01 -3.37 49.75
CA ASP A 586 -12.04 -2.96 50.71
C ASP A 586 -12.34 -4.12 51.68
N GLU A 587 -12.51 -3.84 52.97
CA GLU A 587 -12.71 -4.89 53.99
C GLU A 587 -14.12 -5.52 53.97
N PRO A 588 -15.23 -4.74 53.96
CA PRO A 588 -16.58 -5.27 53.73
C PRO A 588 -16.70 -6.16 52.48
N ILE A 589 -16.29 -5.67 51.30
CA ILE A 589 -16.41 -6.40 50.03
C ILE A 589 -15.57 -7.67 50.06
N ARG A 590 -14.34 -7.60 50.58
CA ARG A 590 -13.47 -8.78 50.76
C ARG A 590 -14.12 -9.85 51.64
N LYS A 591 -14.78 -9.48 52.75
CA LYS A 591 -15.50 -10.44 53.60
C LYS A 591 -16.69 -11.07 52.87
N GLN A 592 -17.44 -10.29 52.09
CA GLN A 592 -18.56 -10.81 51.28
C GLN A 592 -18.08 -11.80 50.20
N ILE A 593 -16.99 -11.47 49.48
CA ILE A 593 -16.43 -12.34 48.43
C ILE A 593 -15.89 -13.64 49.04
N ILE A 594 -15.15 -13.58 50.15
CA ILE A 594 -14.65 -14.79 50.83
C ILE A 594 -15.82 -15.68 51.29
N ALA A 595 -16.88 -15.11 51.87
CA ALA A 595 -18.06 -15.87 52.26
C ALA A 595 -18.79 -16.54 51.07
N LYS A 596 -18.75 -15.93 49.87
CA LYS A 596 -19.32 -16.53 48.64
C LYS A 596 -18.42 -17.60 48.02
N LEU A 597 -17.09 -17.46 48.12
CA LEU A 597 -16.13 -18.47 47.67
C LEU A 597 -16.19 -19.73 48.54
N GLU A 598 -16.22 -19.57 49.86
CA GLU A 598 -16.22 -20.66 50.83
C GLU A 598 -17.62 -21.30 51.03
N GLY A 599 -18.69 -20.59 50.63
CA GLY A 599 -20.08 -21.05 50.72
C GLY A 599 -20.59 -21.79 49.48
N ASN A 600 -21.74 -22.46 49.63
CA ASN A 600 -22.44 -23.07 48.51
C ASN A 600 -22.93 -22.02 47.49
N PRO A 601 -22.90 -22.30 46.18
CA PRO A 601 -22.57 -23.58 45.55
C PRO A 601 -21.08 -23.77 45.17
N ILE A 602 -20.21 -22.78 45.44
CA ILE A 602 -18.79 -22.80 45.01
C ILE A 602 -17.93 -23.68 45.93
N SER A 603 -18.04 -23.49 47.25
CA SER A 603 -17.38 -24.30 48.29
C SER A 603 -15.85 -24.46 48.13
N CYS A 604 -15.18 -23.44 47.59
CA CYS A 604 -13.72 -23.43 47.42
C CYS A 604 -13.05 -22.97 48.73
N LEU A 605 -12.51 -23.93 49.48
CA LEU A 605 -11.82 -23.69 50.77
C LEU A 605 -10.30 -23.54 50.63
N ASP A 606 -9.72 -23.96 49.51
CA ASP A 606 -8.27 -23.96 49.25
C ASP A 606 -7.80 -22.72 48.46
N TRP A 607 -8.71 -21.77 48.18
CA TRP A 607 -8.51 -20.61 47.32
C TRP A 607 -7.19 -19.87 47.57
N MET A 608 -6.83 -19.62 48.83
CA MET A 608 -5.58 -18.92 49.21
C MET A 608 -4.29 -19.60 48.69
N THR A 609 -4.34 -20.90 48.43
CA THR A 609 -3.19 -21.74 48.02
C THR A 609 -3.23 -22.19 46.57
N LYS A 610 -4.42 -22.17 45.94
CA LYS A 610 -4.66 -22.50 44.54
C LYS A 610 -4.07 -21.44 43.60
N GLU A 611 -3.66 -21.86 42.41
CA GLU A 611 -3.13 -20.96 41.37
C GLU A 611 -4.21 -20.65 40.33
N TYR A 612 -4.32 -19.37 39.97
CA TYR A 612 -5.37 -18.85 39.10
C TYR A 612 -4.76 -18.31 37.82
N GLY A 613 -4.57 -19.19 36.84
CA GLY A 613 -3.86 -18.86 35.59
C GLY A 613 -2.37 -18.67 35.88
N GLU A 614 -1.73 -19.77 36.29
CA GLU A 614 -0.27 -19.88 36.52
C GLU A 614 0.31 -18.89 37.55
N THR A 615 -0.55 -18.21 38.31
CA THR A 615 -0.18 -17.19 39.27
C THR A 615 -0.98 -17.34 40.56
N SER A 616 -0.29 -17.24 41.70
CA SER A 616 -0.95 -17.26 43.01
C SER A 616 -1.67 -15.94 43.29
N ILE A 617 -2.73 -16.02 44.11
CA ILE A 617 -3.50 -14.84 44.56
C ILE A 617 -2.60 -13.80 45.21
N PHE A 618 -1.57 -14.22 45.95
CA PHE A 618 -0.62 -13.30 46.59
C PHE A 618 0.17 -12.46 45.56
N ILE A 619 0.51 -13.02 44.39
CA ILE A 619 1.18 -12.28 43.31
C ILE A 619 0.17 -11.34 42.62
N LYS A 620 -1.07 -11.80 42.38
CA LYS A 620 -2.15 -10.99 41.79
C LYS A 620 -2.51 -9.78 42.67
N ALA A 621 -2.71 -10.00 43.97
CA ALA A 621 -2.98 -8.94 44.95
C ALA A 621 -1.85 -7.90 44.99
N ALA A 622 -0.59 -8.33 44.89
CA ALA A 622 0.55 -7.42 44.77
C ALA A 622 0.56 -6.64 43.44
N ALA A 623 0.19 -7.28 42.33
CA ALA A 623 0.05 -6.65 41.02
C ALA A 623 -1.09 -5.62 40.94
N GLN A 624 -2.05 -5.64 41.88
CA GLN A 624 -3.16 -4.69 41.99
C GLN A 624 -3.02 -3.72 43.19
N GLY A 625 -1.94 -3.84 43.98
CA GLY A 625 -1.69 -2.98 45.14
C GLY A 625 -2.54 -3.25 46.38
N ASN A 626 -3.22 -4.39 46.45
CA ASN A 626 -4.21 -4.72 47.48
C ASN A 626 -3.55 -5.12 48.82
N GLU A 627 -3.25 -4.13 49.66
CA GLU A 627 -2.54 -4.32 50.92
C GLU A 627 -3.36 -5.10 51.95
N GLY A 628 -4.68 -4.90 52.03
CA GLY A 628 -5.53 -5.62 52.97
C GLY A 628 -5.51 -7.13 52.73
N LEU A 629 -5.58 -7.57 51.47
CA LEU A 629 -5.53 -8.98 51.11
C LEU A 629 -4.12 -9.57 51.29
N LEU A 630 -3.08 -8.81 50.95
CA LEU A 630 -1.70 -9.22 51.20
C LEU A 630 -1.40 -9.41 52.69
N ARG A 631 -1.95 -8.54 53.56
CA ARG A 631 -1.84 -8.68 55.02
C ARG A 631 -2.57 -9.93 55.51
N LEU A 632 -3.80 -10.17 55.07
CA LEU A 632 -4.59 -11.36 55.40
C LEU A 632 -3.86 -12.67 55.02
N ILE A 633 -3.40 -12.77 53.77
CA ILE A 633 -2.69 -13.96 53.28
C ILE A 633 -1.36 -14.13 54.02
N ASN A 634 -0.63 -13.06 54.33
CA ASN A 634 0.66 -13.14 55.00
C ASN A 634 0.56 -13.45 56.52
N THR A 635 -0.55 -13.15 57.19
CA THR A 635 -0.77 -13.57 58.59
C THR A 635 -1.21 -15.03 58.69
N GLN A 636 -2.00 -15.51 57.73
CA GLN A 636 -2.53 -16.88 57.72
C GLN A 636 -1.57 -17.89 57.06
N ASN A 637 -0.81 -17.49 56.05
CA ASN A 637 0.08 -18.36 55.28
C ASN A 637 1.55 -17.88 55.27
N ARG A 638 2.49 -18.82 55.49
CA ARG A 638 3.94 -18.53 55.43
C ARG A 638 4.41 -18.38 53.98
N VAL A 639 4.40 -17.15 53.46
CA VAL A 639 4.83 -16.85 52.08
C VAL A 639 6.24 -17.38 51.78
N LYS A 640 6.32 -18.26 50.76
CA LYS A 640 7.57 -18.87 50.26
C LYS A 640 8.46 -17.82 49.59
N LYS A 641 9.78 -18.01 49.66
CA LYS A 641 10.77 -17.06 49.09
C LYS A 641 10.53 -16.73 47.60
N PRO A 642 10.27 -17.69 46.69
CA PRO A 642 10.03 -17.37 45.28
C PRO A 642 8.76 -16.51 45.07
N CYS A 643 7.66 -16.88 45.73
CA CYS A 643 6.39 -16.15 45.66
C CYS A 643 6.52 -14.69 46.12
N LEU A 644 7.25 -14.43 47.23
CA LEU A 644 7.49 -13.05 47.68
C LEU A 644 8.30 -12.25 46.65
N ASN A 645 9.32 -12.85 46.03
CA ASN A 645 10.14 -12.18 45.01
C ASN A 645 9.35 -11.89 43.73
N ALA A 646 8.45 -12.80 43.32
CA ALA A 646 7.53 -12.58 42.21
C ALA A 646 6.50 -11.48 42.51
N ALA A 647 5.90 -11.49 43.70
CA ALA A 647 4.91 -10.50 44.13
C ALA A 647 5.48 -9.07 44.15
N VAL A 648 6.69 -8.87 44.69
CA VAL A 648 7.34 -7.55 44.66
C VAL A 648 7.63 -7.09 43.22
N LEU A 649 8.06 -7.99 42.34
CA LEU A 649 8.28 -7.66 40.92
C LEU A 649 6.97 -7.32 40.19
N ALA A 650 5.87 -8.01 40.52
CA ALA A 650 4.56 -7.71 39.96
C ALA A 650 4.06 -6.33 40.41
N ALA A 651 4.12 -6.03 41.71
CA ALA A 651 3.78 -4.71 42.25
C ALA A 651 4.60 -3.58 41.60
N ALA A 652 5.91 -3.78 41.43
CA ALA A 652 6.79 -2.81 40.78
C ALA A 652 6.50 -2.63 39.27
N ARG A 653 6.09 -3.69 38.56
CA ARG A 653 5.71 -3.61 37.13
C ARG A 653 4.39 -2.88 36.94
N SER A 654 3.41 -3.09 37.82
CA SER A 654 2.12 -2.41 37.80
C SER A 654 2.16 -0.97 38.37
N GLY A 655 3.30 -0.51 38.90
CA GLY A 655 3.43 0.82 39.48
C GLY A 655 2.89 0.97 40.92
N HIS A 656 2.59 -0.12 41.62
CA HIS A 656 2.17 -0.10 43.03
C HIS A 656 3.38 -0.03 43.96
N TRP A 657 4.09 1.11 43.93
CA TRP A 657 5.37 1.29 44.60
C TRP A 657 5.31 1.25 46.13
N ALA A 658 4.21 1.72 46.72
CA ALA A 658 3.95 1.59 48.15
C ALA A 658 3.87 0.11 48.56
N THR A 659 3.09 -0.68 47.82
CA THR A 659 2.96 -2.13 48.02
C THR A 659 4.29 -2.87 47.79
N ALA A 660 5.03 -2.53 46.72
CA ALA A 660 6.36 -3.10 46.48
C ALA A 660 7.34 -2.78 47.63
N SER A 661 7.30 -1.56 48.16
CA SER A 661 8.10 -1.12 49.30
C SER A 661 7.73 -1.86 50.58
N SER A 662 6.43 -1.97 50.88
CA SER A 662 5.86 -2.71 52.01
C SER A 662 6.25 -4.19 51.97
N LEU A 663 6.03 -4.87 50.84
CA LEU A 663 6.41 -6.27 50.63
C LEU A 663 7.92 -6.52 50.81
N CYS A 664 8.78 -5.58 50.42
CA CYS A 664 10.21 -5.66 50.69
C CYS A 664 10.53 -5.63 52.20
N GLN A 665 9.77 -4.84 52.98
CA GLN A 665 9.95 -4.69 54.43
C GLN A 665 9.46 -5.89 55.26
N ILE A 666 8.53 -6.72 54.74
CA ILE A 666 7.95 -7.86 55.50
C ILE A 666 9.03 -8.84 55.99
N VAL A 667 9.94 -9.27 55.10
CA VAL A 667 11.18 -9.98 55.48
C VAL A 667 12.31 -9.60 54.51
N PRO A 668 13.11 -8.56 54.79
CA PRO A 668 14.15 -8.08 53.88
C PRO A 668 15.14 -9.16 53.45
N LYS A 669 15.47 -10.09 54.37
CA LYS A 669 16.35 -11.24 54.14
C LYS A 669 15.81 -12.28 53.14
N LYS A 670 14.51 -12.26 52.81
CA LYS A 670 13.92 -13.14 51.78
C LYS A 670 14.02 -12.54 50.37
N ILE A 671 14.23 -11.24 50.20
CA ILE A 671 14.34 -10.64 48.86
C ILE A 671 15.70 -11.02 48.24
N SER A 672 15.68 -11.42 46.97
CA SER A 672 16.86 -11.88 46.24
C SER A 672 17.65 -10.70 45.65
N ARG A 673 18.96 -10.89 45.46
CA ARG A 673 19.85 -9.88 44.84
C ARG A 673 19.43 -9.54 43.41
N GLU A 674 18.92 -10.53 42.67
CA GLU A 674 18.41 -10.35 41.30
C GLU A 674 17.11 -9.53 41.31
N THR A 675 16.18 -9.86 42.20
CA THR A 675 14.93 -9.12 42.40
C THR A 675 15.19 -7.67 42.78
N LEU A 676 16.05 -7.40 43.76
CA LEU A 676 16.48 -6.03 44.12
C LEU A 676 17.11 -5.28 42.93
N SER A 677 17.89 -5.96 42.10
CA SER A 677 18.50 -5.36 40.90
C SER A 677 17.45 -4.95 39.87
N LYS A 678 16.47 -5.82 39.59
CA LYS A 678 15.35 -5.54 38.68
C LYS A 678 14.46 -4.42 39.20
N ILE A 679 14.12 -4.43 40.49
CA ILE A 679 13.30 -3.39 41.13
C ILE A 679 14.03 -2.04 41.14
N LEU A 680 15.34 -2.00 41.41
CA LEU A 680 16.12 -0.76 41.34
C LEU A 680 15.99 -0.10 39.96
N ILE A 681 16.08 -0.88 38.89
CA ILE A 681 15.98 -0.37 37.51
C ILE A 681 14.56 0.14 37.23
N LEU A 682 13.51 -0.62 37.60
CA LEU A 682 12.12 -0.21 37.43
C LEU A 682 11.77 1.05 38.24
N ALA A 683 12.17 1.11 39.51
CA ALA A 683 11.96 2.28 40.37
C ALA A 683 12.74 3.50 39.86
N ALA A 684 13.96 3.29 39.34
CA ALA A 684 14.75 4.35 38.72
C ALA A 684 14.14 4.84 37.39
N GLN A 685 13.43 3.99 36.66
CA GLN A 685 12.67 4.34 35.46
C GLN A 685 11.41 5.17 35.75
N ALA A 686 10.77 4.93 36.89
CA ALA A 686 9.55 5.63 37.31
C ALA A 686 9.80 6.86 38.21
N GLY A 687 11.03 7.07 38.68
CA GLY A 687 11.39 8.19 39.56
C GLY A 687 11.18 7.96 41.06
N GLU A 688 11.03 6.70 41.47
CA GLU A 688 10.55 6.28 42.79
C GLU A 688 11.61 6.32 43.89
N ILE A 689 11.86 7.55 44.34
CA ILE A 689 12.95 7.90 45.26
C ILE A 689 12.85 7.20 46.63
N ALA A 690 11.65 6.92 47.13
CA ALA A 690 11.47 6.23 48.40
C ALA A 690 11.99 4.78 48.34
N LEU A 691 11.59 4.04 47.30
CA LEU A 691 12.01 2.66 47.09
C LEU A 691 13.50 2.57 46.74
N VAL A 692 14.03 3.49 45.92
CA VAL A 692 15.47 3.56 45.62
C VAL A 692 16.29 3.86 46.88
N LYS A 693 15.85 4.78 47.74
CA LYS A 693 16.49 5.04 49.06
C LYS A 693 16.51 3.77 49.92
N GLN A 694 15.38 3.08 50.04
CA GLN A 694 15.26 1.82 50.78
C GLN A 694 16.21 0.74 50.26
N ILE A 695 16.31 0.55 48.95
CA ILE A 695 17.20 -0.45 48.33
C ILE A 695 18.68 -0.06 48.48
N CYS A 696 19.00 1.24 48.56
CA CYS A 696 20.37 1.72 48.77
C CYS A 696 20.85 1.61 50.22
N ASP A 697 19.95 1.42 51.20
CA ASP A 697 20.32 1.30 52.60
C ASP A 697 20.99 -0.05 52.92
N ARG A 698 22.28 0.03 53.25
CA ARG A 698 23.12 -1.11 53.65
C ARG A 698 22.72 -1.73 55.00
N LYS A 699 21.95 -1.05 55.85
CA LYS A 699 21.40 -1.66 57.07
C LYS A 699 20.28 -2.65 56.75
N THR A 700 19.61 -2.46 55.62
CA THR A 700 18.41 -3.24 55.24
C THR A 700 18.71 -4.29 54.15
N TYR A 701 19.58 -4.01 53.17
CA TYR A 701 19.87 -4.93 52.04
C TYR A 701 21.36 -5.11 51.69
N VAL A 702 21.64 -6.24 51.01
CA VAL A 702 22.96 -6.57 50.46
C VAL A 702 23.22 -5.78 49.17
N SER A 703 24.46 -5.29 48.98
CA SER A 703 24.81 -4.40 47.87
C SER A 703 24.63 -5.01 46.46
N ILE A 704 23.92 -4.28 45.60
CA ILE A 704 23.64 -4.61 44.19
C ILE A 704 24.53 -3.80 43.23
N THR A 705 25.85 -3.79 43.49
CA THR A 705 26.86 -3.00 42.75
C THR A 705 26.71 -3.00 41.23
N ALA A 706 26.38 -4.14 40.62
CA ALA A 706 26.27 -4.29 39.17
C ALA A 706 25.03 -3.61 38.55
N ALA A 707 23.98 -3.36 39.35
CA ALA A 707 22.72 -2.80 38.86
C ALA A 707 22.71 -1.26 38.84
N TYR A 708 23.55 -0.60 39.66
CA TYR A 708 23.58 0.86 39.76
C TYR A 708 23.88 1.58 38.43
N PRO A 709 24.82 1.15 37.56
CA PRO A 709 25.05 1.80 36.27
C PRO A 709 23.79 1.83 35.40
N GLN A 710 23.10 0.69 35.27
CA GLN A 710 21.87 0.59 34.48
C GLN A 710 20.72 1.40 35.11
N GLY A 711 20.56 1.35 36.44
CA GLY A 711 19.56 2.15 37.14
C GLY A 711 19.77 3.66 36.95
N ILE A 712 21.01 4.14 37.03
CA ILE A 712 21.32 5.55 36.77
C ILE A 712 21.06 5.91 35.30
N GLU A 713 21.47 5.07 34.35
CA GLU A 713 21.25 5.32 32.92
C GLU A 713 19.76 5.45 32.59
N VAL A 714 18.94 4.54 33.11
CA VAL A 714 17.49 4.58 32.91
C VAL A 714 16.85 5.79 33.64
N ALA A 715 17.31 6.16 34.83
CA ALA A 715 16.90 7.40 35.49
C ALA A 715 17.29 8.65 34.67
N THR A 716 18.47 8.66 34.04
CA THR A 716 18.91 9.75 33.18
C THR A 716 18.06 9.85 31.92
N ILE A 717 17.70 8.73 31.27
CA ILE A 717 16.80 8.72 30.10
C ILE A 717 15.41 9.32 30.44
N ASN A 718 14.91 9.08 31.66
CA ASN A 718 13.59 9.53 32.12
C ASN A 718 13.63 10.83 32.97
N ASN A 719 14.72 11.59 32.92
CA ASN A 719 14.89 12.89 33.62
C ASN A 719 14.79 12.87 35.17
N HIS A 720 15.04 11.74 35.81
CA HIS A 720 14.90 11.59 37.26
C HIS A 720 16.18 11.99 38.02
N LEU A 721 16.52 13.28 38.00
CA LEU A 721 17.71 13.84 38.67
C LEU A 721 17.82 13.47 40.16
N SER A 722 16.69 13.37 40.87
CA SER A 722 16.64 12.95 42.28
C SER A 722 17.20 11.55 42.50
N ILE A 723 16.89 10.61 41.60
CA ILE A 723 17.39 9.23 41.60
C ILE A 723 18.89 9.22 41.29
N VAL A 724 19.31 9.96 40.26
CA VAL A 724 20.73 10.08 39.88
C VAL A 724 21.55 10.59 41.07
N LYS A 725 21.12 11.68 41.72
CA LYS A 725 21.74 12.23 42.94
C LYS A 725 21.79 11.19 44.07
N GLN A 726 20.69 10.46 44.30
CA GLN A 726 20.60 9.47 45.38
C GLN A 726 21.53 8.26 45.18
N ILE A 727 21.68 7.76 43.94
CA ILE A 727 22.56 6.61 43.67
C ILE A 727 24.03 7.07 43.68
N TYR A 728 24.36 8.25 43.15
CA TYR A 728 25.72 8.82 43.24
C TYR A 728 26.16 9.09 44.70
N ALA A 729 25.23 9.48 45.57
CA ALA A 729 25.47 9.63 47.00
C ALA A 729 25.49 8.31 47.79
N SER A 730 25.13 7.18 47.18
CA SER A 730 25.06 5.89 47.87
C SER A 730 26.46 5.32 48.12
N PRO A 731 26.82 4.98 49.38
CA PRO A 731 28.11 4.34 49.68
C PRO A 731 28.24 2.94 49.05
N SER A 732 27.14 2.37 48.54
CA SER A 732 27.11 1.09 47.83
C SER A 732 27.57 1.18 46.38
N TYR A 733 27.64 2.39 45.81
CA TYR A 733 28.11 2.63 44.44
C TYR A 733 29.48 3.31 44.44
N LYS A 734 30.33 2.96 43.45
CA LYS A 734 31.59 3.65 43.16
C LYS A 734 31.48 4.27 41.77
N PRO A 735 31.15 5.57 41.65
CA PRO A 735 31.01 6.19 40.34
C PRO A 735 32.32 6.17 39.55
N SER A 736 32.24 5.84 38.27
CA SER A 736 33.37 5.94 37.34
C SER A 736 33.21 7.15 36.43
N LYS A 737 34.34 7.68 35.94
CA LYS A 737 34.35 8.81 35.02
C LYS A 737 33.74 8.47 33.65
N SER A 738 34.07 7.30 33.12
CA SER A 738 33.45 6.78 31.88
C SER A 738 31.92 6.71 31.98
N MET A 739 31.37 6.39 33.15
CA MET A 739 29.92 6.42 33.35
C MET A 739 29.36 7.83 33.29
N SER A 740 30.00 8.83 33.93
CA SER A 740 29.52 10.22 33.83
C SER A 740 29.55 10.76 32.40
N GLU A 741 30.54 10.35 31.61
CA GLU A 741 30.69 10.71 30.20
C GLU A 741 29.59 10.09 29.35
N LYS A 742 29.29 8.79 29.54
CA LYS A 742 28.14 8.13 28.91
C LYS A 742 26.83 8.86 29.27
N LEU A 743 26.61 9.12 30.56
CA LEU A 743 25.40 9.78 31.06
C LEU A 743 25.26 11.23 30.58
N PHE A 744 26.36 11.95 30.41
CA PHE A 744 26.36 13.30 29.84
C PHE A 744 25.84 13.29 28.39
N HIS A 745 26.35 12.37 27.54
CA HIS A 745 25.85 12.23 26.17
C HIS A 745 24.38 11.78 26.13
N VAL A 746 23.95 10.90 27.02
CA VAL A 746 22.54 10.50 27.16
C VAL A 746 21.68 11.70 27.58
N ALA A 747 22.09 12.46 28.59
CA ALA A 747 21.35 13.63 29.07
C ALA A 747 21.19 14.69 27.97
N LEU A 748 22.23 14.97 27.19
CA LEU A 748 22.14 15.88 26.04
C LEU A 748 21.24 15.33 24.93
N LYS A 749 21.37 14.05 24.57
CA LYS A 749 20.54 13.39 23.55
C LYS A 749 19.04 13.53 23.82
N TYR A 750 18.64 13.46 25.09
CA TYR A 750 17.25 13.60 25.52
C TYR A 750 16.89 15.00 26.07
N LYS A 751 17.77 16.01 25.92
CA LYS A 751 17.60 17.39 26.40
C LYS A 751 17.35 17.54 27.92
N HIS A 752 17.84 16.59 28.72
CA HIS A 752 17.74 16.60 30.19
C HIS A 752 18.84 17.46 30.82
N PHE A 753 18.79 18.76 30.53
CA PHE A 753 19.83 19.73 30.86
C PHE A 753 20.15 19.83 32.36
N SER A 754 19.16 19.62 33.24
CA SER A 754 19.36 19.59 34.70
C SER A 754 20.31 18.48 35.14
N ILE A 755 20.29 17.33 34.45
CA ILE A 755 21.21 16.20 34.69
C ILE A 755 22.57 16.48 34.05
N ALA A 756 22.62 17.06 32.85
CA ALA A 756 23.88 17.46 32.23
C ALA A 756 24.66 18.46 33.10
N THR A 757 23.98 19.49 33.64
CA THR A 757 24.56 20.45 34.59
C THR A 757 25.00 19.76 35.88
N TYR A 758 24.19 18.87 36.47
CA TYR A 758 24.61 18.09 37.65
C TYR A 758 25.91 17.32 37.43
N LEU A 759 26.03 16.61 36.30
CA LEU A 759 27.20 15.80 35.99
C LEU A 759 28.48 16.64 35.79
N CYS A 760 28.35 17.87 35.28
CA CYS A 760 29.47 18.77 35.00
C CYS A 760 29.86 19.68 36.18
N ASP A 761 28.87 20.19 36.92
CA ASP A 761 29.09 21.22 37.94
C ASP A 761 28.97 20.69 39.38
N ASP A 762 28.04 19.81 39.69
CA ASP A 762 27.84 19.33 41.08
C ASP A 762 28.81 18.19 41.44
N LEU A 763 29.28 17.39 40.46
CA LEU A 763 30.19 16.27 40.71
C LEU A 763 31.66 16.68 40.96
N PRO A 764 32.42 15.91 41.75
CA PRO A 764 33.87 16.09 41.88
C PRO A 764 34.62 15.90 40.54
N LYS A 765 35.66 16.70 40.29
CA LYS A 765 36.46 16.68 39.04
C LYS A 765 37.07 15.32 38.67
N ALA A 766 37.28 14.43 39.65
CA ALA A 766 37.74 13.06 39.40
C ALA A 766 36.69 12.17 38.70
N ILE A 767 35.41 12.51 38.86
CA ILE A 767 34.25 11.75 38.37
C ILE A 767 33.54 12.50 37.22
N ALA A 768 33.49 13.83 37.24
CA ALA A 768 32.84 14.66 36.22
C ALA A 768 33.41 14.44 34.79
N PRO A 769 32.62 14.64 33.72
CA PRO A 769 33.04 14.35 32.34
C PRO A 769 34.33 15.04 31.89
N HIS A 770 35.11 14.42 31.00
CA HIS A 770 36.23 15.10 30.35
C HIS A 770 35.76 16.30 29.50
N GLU A 771 36.49 17.41 29.65
CA GLU A 771 36.30 18.68 28.93
C GLU A 771 36.24 18.52 27.40
N VAL A 772 36.89 17.49 26.85
CA VAL A 772 36.85 17.17 25.41
C VAL A 772 35.44 16.80 24.96
N HIS A 773 34.67 16.05 25.76
CA HIS A 773 33.29 15.68 25.42
C HIS A 773 32.36 16.89 25.42
N ILE A 774 32.54 17.82 26.35
CA ILE A 774 31.78 19.07 26.43
C ILE A 774 32.07 19.96 25.22
N ASN A 775 33.35 20.14 24.88
CA ASN A 775 33.77 20.91 23.72
C ASN A 775 33.28 20.29 22.40
N ASN A 776 33.27 18.95 22.27
CA ASN A 776 32.75 18.27 21.10
C ASN A 776 31.23 18.36 21.01
N ALA A 777 30.50 18.16 22.12
CA ALA A 777 29.05 18.32 22.17
C ALA A 777 28.63 19.75 21.80
N PHE A 778 29.35 20.77 22.29
CA PHE A 778 29.10 22.17 21.94
C PHE A 778 29.26 22.44 20.43
N LYS A 779 30.31 21.90 19.79
CA LYS A 779 30.48 22.01 18.33
C LYS A 779 29.36 21.32 17.56
N GLN A 780 28.99 20.10 17.97
CA GLN A 780 27.95 19.31 17.32
C GLN A 780 26.57 19.98 17.47
N ALA A 781 26.25 20.52 18.65
CA ALA A 781 25.03 21.28 18.87
C ALA A 781 24.95 22.52 17.97
N ILE A 782 26.06 23.23 17.74
CA ILE A 782 26.11 24.35 16.79
C ILE A 782 25.87 23.90 15.35
N ILE A 783 26.53 22.84 14.89
CA ILE A 783 26.36 22.29 13.54
C ILE A 783 24.91 21.83 13.30
N ASN A 784 24.31 21.19 14.31
CA ASN A 784 22.93 20.71 14.28
C ASN A 784 21.89 21.80 14.59
N ASN A 785 22.30 23.07 14.75
CA ASN A 785 21.45 24.21 15.10
C ASN A 785 20.64 24.04 16.42
N ASP A 786 21.13 23.24 17.36
CA ASP A 786 20.48 22.95 18.64
C ASP A 786 20.80 24.02 19.70
N ILE A 787 20.03 25.11 19.65
CA ILE A 787 20.19 26.30 20.49
C ILE A 787 20.11 25.96 21.98
N ASP A 788 19.19 25.08 22.39
CA ASP A 788 18.98 24.75 23.82
C ASP A 788 20.22 24.10 24.44
N THR A 789 20.83 23.15 23.72
CA THR A 789 22.07 22.49 24.15
C THR A 789 23.24 23.46 24.18
N VAL A 790 23.33 24.39 23.23
CA VAL A 790 24.35 25.46 23.23
C VAL A 790 24.21 26.36 24.46
N ILE A 791 22.98 26.78 24.80
CA ILE A 791 22.68 27.58 26.00
C ILE A 791 23.03 26.80 27.27
N CYS A 792 22.60 25.54 27.39
CA CYS A 792 22.91 24.68 28.53
C CYS A 792 24.42 24.57 28.77
N LEU A 793 25.18 24.20 27.73
CA LEU A 793 26.62 23.97 27.84
C LEU A 793 27.41 25.25 28.10
N ALA A 794 26.96 26.39 27.57
CA ALA A 794 27.57 27.69 27.84
C ALA A 794 27.34 28.18 29.28
N ASN A 795 26.19 27.84 29.86
CA ASN A 795 25.80 28.26 31.21
C ASN A 795 26.42 27.41 32.34
N LEU A 796 27.10 26.30 32.02
CA LEU A 796 27.88 25.52 32.99
C LEU A 796 28.83 26.43 33.80
N THR A 797 29.03 26.15 35.07
CA THR A 797 29.81 26.99 35.99
C THR A 797 31.26 26.52 36.13
N LYS A 798 31.53 25.21 36.09
CA LYS A 798 32.88 24.64 36.28
C LYS A 798 33.55 24.18 34.99
N LEU A 799 32.80 23.61 34.06
CA LEU A 799 33.33 22.98 32.84
C LEU A 799 32.79 23.65 31.56
N ARG A 800 33.09 24.95 31.37
CA ARG A 800 32.66 25.71 30.20
C ARG A 800 33.39 25.30 28.91
N PRO A 801 32.73 25.38 27.73
CA PRO A 801 33.41 25.32 26.43
C PRO A 801 34.54 26.36 26.31
N LYS A 802 35.67 25.98 25.71
CA LYS A 802 36.83 26.88 25.57
C LYS A 802 36.54 27.99 24.56
N GLN A 803 37.13 29.17 24.78
CA GLN A 803 36.96 30.32 23.88
C GLN A 803 37.36 30.02 22.42
N PHE A 804 38.35 29.16 22.17
CA PHE A 804 38.69 28.76 20.79
C PHE A 804 37.61 27.86 20.16
N VAL A 805 36.91 27.05 20.96
CA VAL A 805 35.83 26.17 20.53
C VAL A 805 34.59 27.00 20.21
N PHE A 806 34.28 27.99 21.05
CA PHE A 806 33.31 29.03 20.74
C PHE A 806 33.65 29.75 19.41
N ALA A 807 34.89 30.20 19.23
CA ALA A 807 35.32 30.88 18.01
C ALA A 807 35.34 29.98 16.75
N GLN A 808 35.47 28.66 16.90
CA GLN A 808 35.27 27.71 15.80
C GLN A 808 33.78 27.51 15.50
N GLY A 809 32.95 27.33 16.53
CA GLY A 809 31.50 27.19 16.40
C GLY A 809 30.84 28.42 15.79
N PHE A 810 31.20 29.64 16.22
CA PHE A 810 30.67 30.88 15.66
C PHE A 810 30.95 31.03 14.16
N LYS A 811 32.13 30.57 13.69
CA LYS A 811 32.42 30.52 12.24
C LYS A 811 31.60 29.44 11.52
N ALA A 812 31.44 28.26 12.12
CA ALA A 812 30.61 27.20 11.54
C ALA A 812 29.13 27.61 11.45
N ALA A 813 28.60 28.33 12.44
CA ALA A 813 27.26 28.91 12.38
C ALA A 813 27.14 29.93 11.23
N ALA A 814 28.19 30.72 10.96
CA ALA A 814 28.23 31.62 9.81
C ALA A 814 28.40 30.89 8.46
N SER A 815 29.16 29.78 8.42
CA SER A 815 29.35 28.94 7.23
C SER A 815 28.13 28.10 6.86
N LEU A 816 27.21 27.90 7.79
CA LEU A 816 25.96 27.12 7.62
C LEU A 816 24.71 28.01 7.56
N GLY A 817 24.87 29.35 7.62
CA GLY A 817 23.77 30.30 7.52
C GLY A 817 22.87 30.41 8.76
N LEU A 818 23.33 29.93 9.92
CA LEU A 818 22.52 29.74 11.13
C LEU A 818 22.33 31.05 11.92
N ASN A 819 21.46 31.92 11.43
CA ASN A 819 21.19 33.26 11.99
C ASN A 819 20.78 33.23 13.48
N SER A 820 19.86 32.34 13.86
CA SER A 820 19.40 32.20 15.24
C SER A 820 20.51 31.72 16.18
N MET A 821 21.37 30.81 15.69
CA MET A 821 22.54 30.34 16.42
C MET A 821 23.59 31.44 16.60
N LEU A 822 23.85 32.28 15.57
CA LEU A 822 24.76 33.42 15.71
C LEU A 822 24.25 34.46 16.72
N SER A 823 22.94 34.73 16.72
CA SER A 823 22.29 35.58 17.72
C SER A 823 22.48 35.00 19.12
N CYS A 824 22.14 33.72 19.31
CA CYS A 824 22.36 32.99 20.57
C CYS A 824 23.82 33.05 21.03
N LEU A 825 24.78 32.67 20.19
CA LEU A 825 26.21 32.66 20.53
C LEU A 825 26.71 34.06 20.93
N SER A 826 26.12 35.13 20.39
CA SER A 826 26.47 36.51 20.75
C SER A 826 25.87 37.01 22.07
N SER A 827 24.83 36.34 22.59
CA SER A 827 24.21 36.66 23.89
C SER A 827 24.67 35.76 25.04
N LEU A 828 25.56 34.79 24.79
CA LEU A 828 26.07 33.87 25.81
C LEU A 828 26.97 34.57 26.86
N PRO A 829 26.85 34.22 28.16
CA PRO A 829 27.65 34.84 29.22
C PRO A 829 29.14 34.46 29.11
N GLY A 830 29.99 35.47 28.92
CA GLY A 830 31.45 35.30 28.80
C GLY A 830 31.95 35.05 27.38
N ALA A 831 31.08 35.02 26.37
CA ALA A 831 31.46 34.90 24.96
C ALA A 831 32.10 36.20 24.43
N VAL A 832 33.41 36.17 24.14
CA VAL A 832 34.09 37.33 23.54
C VAL A 832 34.04 37.24 22.01
N VAL A 833 33.11 37.98 21.40
CA VAL A 833 33.05 38.15 19.94
C VAL A 833 34.00 39.27 19.52
N ASP A 834 35.25 38.92 19.22
CA ASP A 834 36.27 39.89 18.78
C ASP A 834 36.16 40.30 17.30
N LYS A 835 36.89 41.35 16.92
CA LYS A 835 36.91 41.89 15.55
C LYS A 835 37.42 40.88 14.51
N SER A 836 38.39 40.04 14.87
CA SER A 836 38.98 39.04 13.96
C SER A 836 38.02 37.87 13.74
N LEU A 837 37.25 37.49 14.76
CA LEU A 837 36.20 36.48 14.66
C LEU A 837 35.07 36.96 13.73
N LEU A 838 34.61 38.20 13.89
CA LEU A 838 33.61 38.80 12.98
C LEU A 838 34.12 38.88 11.54
N GLU A 839 35.34 39.37 11.30
CA GLU A 839 35.92 39.42 9.95
C GLU A 839 35.99 38.02 9.31
N LYS A 840 36.46 37.01 10.05
CA LYS A 840 36.56 35.63 9.52
C LYS A 840 35.19 34.99 9.27
N SER A 841 34.19 35.28 10.10
CA SER A 841 32.83 34.76 9.94
C SER A 841 32.08 35.45 8.80
N LEU A 842 32.36 36.74 8.56
CA LEU A 842 31.87 37.50 7.42
C LEU A 842 32.50 37.09 6.08
N ILE A 843 33.75 36.60 6.10
CA ILE A 843 34.36 35.94 4.94
C ILE A 843 33.64 34.63 4.67
N GLU A 844 33.48 33.78 5.70
CA GLU A 844 32.91 32.45 5.54
C GLU A 844 31.44 32.51 5.04
N ALA A 845 30.60 33.35 5.65
CA ALA A 845 29.22 33.57 5.18
C ALA A 845 29.15 34.12 3.74
N ALA A 846 30.15 34.90 3.31
CA ALA A 846 30.26 35.40 1.94
C ALA A 846 30.75 34.33 0.95
N THR A 847 31.66 33.44 1.38
CA THR A 847 32.19 32.30 0.61
C THR A 847 31.16 31.17 0.44
N GLN A 848 30.18 31.03 1.33
CA GLN A 848 29.12 30.02 1.25
C GLN A 848 27.77 30.57 0.74
N GLY A 849 27.69 31.86 0.39
CA GLY A 849 26.50 32.45 -0.24
C GLY A 849 25.35 32.85 0.70
N HIS A 850 25.57 32.89 2.01
CA HIS A 850 24.53 33.16 3.01
C HIS A 850 24.20 34.65 3.19
N VAL A 851 23.33 35.17 2.30
CA VAL A 851 22.90 36.59 2.24
C VAL A 851 22.39 37.13 3.58
N THR A 852 21.43 36.43 4.22
CA THR A 852 20.78 36.90 5.45
C THR A 852 21.75 36.94 6.63
N THR A 853 22.64 35.95 6.71
CA THR A 853 23.72 35.83 7.69
C THR A 853 24.76 36.92 7.55
N LEU A 854 25.15 37.24 6.32
CA LEU A 854 26.01 38.38 6.04
C LEU A 854 25.39 39.69 6.54
N ILE A 855 24.11 39.93 6.26
CA ILE A 855 23.39 41.14 6.73
C ILE A 855 23.37 41.19 8.27
N ALA A 856 23.09 40.07 8.94
CA ALA A 856 23.09 39.99 10.40
C ALA A 856 24.46 40.31 11.00
N LEU A 857 25.52 39.66 10.52
CA LEU A 857 26.89 39.90 10.97
C LEU A 857 27.38 41.34 10.66
N LEU A 858 26.96 41.93 9.53
CA LEU A 858 27.24 43.34 9.20
C LEU A 858 26.49 44.36 10.07
N LYS A 859 25.38 43.96 10.72
CA LYS A 859 24.72 44.76 11.77
C LYS A 859 25.47 44.67 13.10
N MET A 860 26.00 43.50 13.43
CA MET A 860 26.81 43.25 14.65
C MET A 860 28.22 43.84 14.59
N THR A 861 28.73 44.18 13.40
CA THR A 861 30.11 44.65 13.21
C THR A 861 30.29 46.13 13.54
N PRO A 862 31.24 46.51 14.43
CA PRO A 862 31.49 47.91 14.78
C PRO A 862 31.83 48.79 13.57
N PRO A 863 31.40 50.07 13.52
CA PRO A 863 31.54 50.95 12.34
C PRO A 863 32.97 51.04 11.78
N ASN A 864 33.97 51.08 12.67
CA ASN A 864 35.38 51.20 12.29
C ASN A 864 35.95 49.92 11.65
N THR A 865 35.36 48.75 11.93
CA THR A 865 35.77 47.46 11.36
C THR A 865 34.96 47.13 10.09
N LYS A 866 33.70 47.60 10.03
CA LYS A 866 32.75 47.37 8.94
C LYS A 866 33.30 47.69 7.55
N LYS A 867 34.06 48.78 7.39
CA LYS A 867 34.67 49.16 6.09
C LYS A 867 35.66 48.11 5.55
N ARG A 868 36.47 47.51 6.42
CA ARG A 868 37.43 46.45 6.06
C ARG A 868 36.71 45.12 5.81
N ALA A 869 35.78 44.77 6.68
CA ALA A 869 35.00 43.54 6.57
C ALA A 869 34.17 43.48 5.26
N ILE A 870 33.52 44.60 4.87
CA ILE A 870 32.81 44.74 3.59
C ILE A 870 33.71 44.41 2.39
N VAL A 871 34.96 44.91 2.37
CA VAL A 871 35.91 44.63 1.29
C VAL A 871 36.32 43.16 1.26
N LEU A 872 36.56 42.54 2.41
CA LEU A 872 36.93 41.13 2.50
C LEU A 872 35.77 40.21 2.09
N SER A 873 34.54 40.49 2.53
CA SER A 873 33.33 39.77 2.11
C SER A 873 33.04 39.94 0.62
N LEU A 874 33.26 41.12 0.04
CA LEU A 874 33.13 41.32 -1.41
C LEU A 874 34.13 40.45 -2.18
N GLN A 875 35.41 40.47 -1.78
CA GLN A 875 36.45 39.64 -2.40
C GLN A 875 36.15 38.15 -2.26
N ALA A 876 35.62 37.71 -1.12
CA ALA A 876 35.22 36.34 -0.86
C ALA A 876 34.05 35.91 -1.75
N ALA A 877 32.94 36.65 -1.72
CA ALA A 877 31.73 36.35 -2.50
C ALA A 877 31.97 36.38 -4.01
N THR A 878 32.72 37.36 -4.52
CA THR A 878 33.01 37.44 -5.97
C THR A 878 33.92 36.28 -6.43
N ARG A 879 34.87 35.84 -5.60
CA ARG A 879 35.74 34.69 -5.92
C ARG A 879 35.03 33.36 -5.82
N ALA A 880 34.01 33.25 -4.96
CA ALA A 880 33.12 32.10 -4.84
C ALA A 880 31.89 32.17 -5.78
N GLU A 881 31.85 33.14 -6.70
CA GLU A 881 30.75 33.33 -7.68
C GLU A 881 29.36 33.57 -7.07
N HIS A 882 29.30 34.02 -5.80
CA HIS A 882 28.06 34.45 -5.15
C HIS A 882 27.68 35.87 -5.59
N LEU A 883 27.11 35.96 -6.80
CA LEU A 883 26.75 37.20 -7.47
C LEU A 883 25.68 38.01 -6.73
N VAL A 884 24.73 37.35 -6.06
CA VAL A 884 23.69 38.04 -5.27
C VAL A 884 24.31 38.82 -4.11
N ILE A 885 25.27 38.21 -3.39
CA ILE A 885 26.02 38.90 -2.33
C ILE A 885 26.91 40.00 -2.92
N THR A 886 27.61 39.70 -4.03
CA THR A 886 28.46 40.69 -4.72
C THR A 886 27.64 41.94 -5.10
N LYS A 887 26.45 41.75 -5.68
CA LYS A 887 25.52 42.82 -6.02
C LYS A 887 25.07 43.58 -4.78
N LEU A 888 24.59 42.87 -3.76
CA LEU A 888 24.09 43.46 -2.51
C LEU A 888 25.15 44.33 -1.83
N ILE A 889 26.37 43.83 -1.69
CA ILE A 889 27.48 44.58 -1.09
C ILE A 889 27.80 45.84 -1.91
N CYS A 890 27.90 45.70 -3.24
CA CYS A 890 28.19 46.84 -4.12
C CYS A 890 27.07 47.89 -4.10
N GLU A 891 25.80 47.48 -4.10
CA GLU A 891 24.68 48.41 -4.24
C GLU A 891 24.28 49.10 -2.92
N GLN A 892 24.35 48.37 -1.80
CA GLN A 892 23.90 48.88 -0.49
C GLN A 892 25.00 49.50 0.38
N SER A 893 26.28 49.37 0.03
CA SER A 893 27.38 49.96 0.79
C SER A 893 27.63 51.42 0.41
N SER A 894 27.86 52.28 1.39
CA SER A 894 28.27 53.67 1.14
C SER A 894 29.60 53.73 0.37
N PRO A 895 29.75 54.64 -0.61
CA PRO A 895 30.96 54.73 -1.42
C PRO A 895 32.19 55.03 -0.57
N SER A 896 33.25 54.27 -0.77
CA SER A 896 34.54 54.47 -0.10
C SER A 896 35.71 54.12 -1.02
N LYS A 897 36.87 54.76 -0.79
CA LYS A 897 38.09 54.54 -1.58
C LYS A 897 38.51 53.06 -1.59
N ALA A 898 38.40 52.37 -0.46
CA ALA A 898 38.75 50.96 -0.32
C ALA A 898 37.78 50.03 -1.07
N LEU A 899 36.46 50.28 -0.98
CA LEU A 899 35.44 49.53 -1.72
C LEU A 899 35.64 49.72 -3.24
N GLN A 900 35.87 50.94 -3.69
CA GLN A 900 36.13 51.27 -5.10
C GLN A 900 37.43 50.63 -5.62
N GLN A 901 38.49 50.60 -4.82
CA GLN A 901 39.71 49.85 -5.17
C GLN A 901 39.46 48.34 -5.25
N ALA A 902 38.61 47.78 -4.39
CA ALA A 902 38.25 46.37 -4.43
C ALA A 902 37.45 46.03 -5.69
N ILE A 903 36.38 46.79 -5.99
CA ILE A 903 35.54 46.63 -7.20
C ILE A 903 36.39 46.69 -8.47
N ASP A 904 37.23 47.72 -8.62
CA ASP A 904 38.14 47.85 -9.77
C ASP A 904 39.08 46.64 -9.93
N SER A 905 39.63 46.14 -8.81
CA SER A 905 40.52 44.98 -8.83
C SER A 905 39.80 43.66 -9.15
N LEU A 906 38.55 43.52 -8.70
CA LEU A 906 37.72 42.34 -8.90
C LEU A 906 37.16 42.26 -10.32
N LEU A 907 36.85 43.39 -10.96
CA LEU A 907 36.49 43.45 -12.38
C LEU A 907 37.66 42.94 -13.25
N VAL A 908 38.89 43.43 -13.02
CA VAL A 908 40.07 42.97 -13.77
C VAL A 908 40.35 41.49 -13.48
N TRP A 909 40.24 41.05 -12.23
CA TRP A 909 40.38 39.64 -11.86
C TRP A 909 39.32 38.74 -12.53
N ALA A 910 38.07 39.18 -12.63
CA ALA A 910 36.99 38.43 -13.26
C ALA A 910 37.24 38.23 -14.76
N ILE A 911 37.80 39.24 -15.45
CA ILE A 911 38.22 39.14 -16.85
C ILE A 911 39.38 38.17 -17.02
N GLN A 912 40.42 38.29 -16.17
CA GLN A 912 41.58 37.40 -16.19
C GLN A 912 41.24 35.94 -15.86
N SER A 913 40.22 35.73 -15.02
CA SER A 913 39.74 34.40 -14.57
C SER A 913 38.53 33.88 -15.36
N ASN A 914 38.18 34.56 -16.47
CA ASN A 914 37.07 34.24 -17.36
C ASN A 914 35.71 34.01 -16.65
N LYS A 915 35.24 34.99 -15.88
CA LYS A 915 34.00 34.95 -15.09
C LYS A 915 32.91 35.87 -15.69
N PRO A 916 32.18 35.44 -16.73
CA PRO A 916 31.27 36.30 -17.52
C PRO A 916 30.24 37.02 -16.67
N GLN A 917 29.58 36.31 -15.76
CA GLN A 917 28.47 36.84 -14.97
C GLN A 917 28.95 37.88 -13.93
N ALA A 918 30.19 37.75 -13.42
CA ALA A 918 30.78 38.74 -12.53
C ALA A 918 31.18 40.03 -13.29
N VAL A 919 31.71 39.90 -14.50
CA VAL A 919 32.02 41.04 -15.38
C VAL A 919 30.73 41.81 -15.72
N ASP A 920 29.71 41.09 -16.17
CA ASP A 920 28.41 41.66 -16.52
C ASP A 920 27.75 42.37 -15.31
N LEU A 921 27.82 41.75 -14.13
CA LEU A 921 27.32 42.34 -12.89
C LEU A 921 28.04 43.66 -12.55
N PHE A 922 29.37 43.68 -12.53
CA PHE A 922 30.15 44.90 -12.23
C PHE A 922 29.89 46.01 -13.25
N CYS A 923 29.73 45.67 -14.53
CA CYS A 923 29.38 46.61 -15.60
C CYS A 923 27.96 47.19 -15.46
N LYS A 924 27.01 46.45 -14.88
CA LYS A 924 25.60 46.85 -14.73
C LYS A 924 25.24 47.49 -13.39
N LEU A 925 26.19 47.66 -12.46
CA LEU A 925 25.93 48.23 -11.13
C LEU A 925 25.25 49.61 -11.20
N ALA A 926 24.17 49.80 -10.44
CA ALA A 926 23.49 51.09 -10.32
C ALA A 926 24.32 52.10 -9.51
N THR A 927 24.85 51.67 -8.36
CA THR A 927 25.70 52.44 -7.45
C THR A 927 27.07 51.77 -7.30
N ASN A 928 28.09 52.53 -6.87
CA ASN A 928 29.48 52.08 -6.79
C ASN A 928 30.06 51.47 -8.09
N ARG A 929 29.70 52.02 -9.25
CA ARG A 929 30.27 51.60 -10.55
C ARG A 929 31.81 51.59 -10.53
N PRO A 930 32.46 50.62 -11.22
CA PRO A 930 33.90 50.63 -11.43
C PRO A 930 34.36 51.95 -12.07
N ARG A 931 35.53 52.45 -11.69
CA ARG A 931 35.98 53.77 -12.17
C ARG A 931 36.32 53.73 -13.67
N PRO A 932 36.15 54.81 -14.44
CA PRO A 932 36.47 54.84 -15.88
C PRO A 932 37.89 54.35 -16.22
N ARG A 933 38.87 54.67 -15.38
CA ARG A 933 40.25 54.19 -15.52
C ARG A 933 40.41 52.66 -15.30
N ALA A 934 39.55 52.06 -14.49
CA ALA A 934 39.51 50.61 -14.28
C ALA A 934 38.73 49.92 -15.40
N LEU A 935 37.62 50.50 -15.87
CA LEU A 935 36.91 50.04 -17.06
C LEU A 935 37.80 50.07 -18.32
N ALA A 936 38.62 51.11 -18.51
CA ALA A 936 39.60 51.16 -19.60
C ALA A 936 40.69 50.07 -19.49
N LYS A 937 41.17 49.77 -18.27
CA LYS A 937 42.10 48.65 -18.03
C LYS A 937 41.44 47.29 -18.26
N ALA A 938 40.20 47.14 -17.83
CA ALA A 938 39.37 45.96 -18.03
C ALA A 938 39.13 45.70 -19.52
N LEU A 939 38.79 46.75 -20.29
CA LEU A 939 38.65 46.73 -21.74
C LEU A 939 39.95 46.27 -22.41
N ALA A 940 41.09 46.87 -22.06
CA ALA A 940 42.40 46.47 -22.60
C ALA A 940 42.75 45.00 -22.32
N GLU A 941 42.47 44.48 -21.12
CA GLU A 941 42.72 43.07 -20.80
C GLU A 941 41.73 42.13 -21.51
N ALA A 942 40.46 42.52 -21.68
CA ALA A 942 39.46 41.77 -22.45
C ALA A 942 39.84 41.66 -23.94
N ILE A 943 40.30 42.76 -24.55
CA ILE A 943 40.79 42.80 -25.94
C ILE A 943 42.01 41.86 -26.11
N LYS A 944 42.99 41.97 -25.20
CA LYS A 944 44.19 41.12 -25.18
C LYS A 944 43.84 39.63 -25.10
N LYS A 945 42.89 39.27 -24.23
CA LYS A 945 42.40 37.89 -24.07
C LYS A 945 41.50 37.42 -25.21
N GLY A 946 40.86 38.33 -25.96
CA GLY A 946 39.94 38.01 -27.04
C GLY A 946 38.52 37.69 -26.56
N HIS A 947 38.09 38.23 -25.41
CA HIS A 947 36.77 37.97 -24.85
C HIS A 947 35.76 38.99 -25.40
N PHE A 948 35.22 38.73 -26.59
CA PHE A 948 34.30 39.62 -27.32
C PHE A 948 33.09 40.08 -26.47
N ASP A 949 32.41 39.16 -25.79
CA ASP A 949 31.26 39.49 -24.93
C ASP A 949 31.61 40.46 -23.78
N PHE A 950 32.82 40.38 -23.25
CA PHE A 950 33.27 41.27 -22.18
C PHE A 950 33.53 42.67 -22.73
N VAL A 951 34.06 42.78 -23.95
CA VAL A 951 34.20 44.06 -24.65
C VAL A 951 32.84 44.72 -24.82
N ILE A 952 31.81 43.98 -25.26
CA ILE A 952 30.44 44.51 -25.39
C ILE A 952 29.92 45.06 -24.06
N SER A 953 29.98 44.27 -22.97
CA SER A 953 29.46 44.71 -21.66
C SER A 953 30.27 45.87 -21.04
N ILE A 954 31.59 45.92 -21.24
CA ILE A 954 32.44 47.01 -20.75
C ILE A 954 32.22 48.30 -21.56
N CYS A 955 32.08 48.21 -22.90
CA CYS A 955 31.76 49.35 -23.75
C CYS A 955 30.39 49.95 -23.40
N LYS A 956 29.37 49.11 -23.16
CA LYS A 956 28.04 49.56 -22.68
C LYS A 956 28.14 50.29 -21.32
N ALA A 957 28.99 49.82 -20.41
CA ALA A 957 29.22 50.48 -19.11
C ALA A 957 30.04 51.79 -19.20
N LEU A 958 30.78 51.98 -20.30
CA LEU A 958 31.60 53.16 -20.57
C LEU A 958 30.90 54.26 -21.38
N SER A 959 29.67 54.06 -21.89
CA SER A 959 29.04 55.03 -22.81
C SER A 959 28.80 56.40 -22.17
N PRO A 960 29.18 57.52 -22.83
CA PRO A 960 29.89 57.58 -24.12
C PRO A 960 31.38 57.25 -23.98
N VAL A 961 31.86 56.27 -24.75
CA VAL A 961 33.27 55.84 -24.67
C VAL A 961 34.18 56.98 -25.16
N GLY A 962 35.18 57.35 -24.34
CA GLY A 962 36.10 58.43 -24.67
C GLY A 962 36.96 58.13 -25.90
N LYS A 963 37.12 59.12 -26.80
CA LYS A 963 37.84 58.97 -28.08
C LYS A 963 39.25 58.39 -27.95
N GLU A 964 39.98 58.76 -26.90
CA GLU A 964 41.32 58.23 -26.62
C GLU A 964 41.27 56.73 -26.30
N CYS A 965 40.31 56.30 -25.46
CA CYS A 965 40.09 54.90 -25.11
C CYS A 965 39.71 54.06 -26.35
N ILE A 966 38.89 54.60 -27.27
CA ILE A 966 38.55 53.94 -28.55
C ILE A 966 39.80 53.78 -29.41
N ASN A 967 40.59 54.85 -29.60
CA ASN A 967 41.81 54.81 -30.42
C ASN A 967 42.84 53.80 -29.87
N ASP A 968 43.06 53.78 -28.55
CA ASP A 968 43.95 52.82 -27.89
C ASP A 968 43.43 51.38 -28.01
N SER A 969 42.11 51.18 -27.87
CA SER A 969 41.46 49.87 -28.00
C SER A 969 41.54 49.30 -29.43
N ILE A 970 41.38 50.16 -30.44
CA ILE A 970 41.58 49.81 -31.86
C ILE A 970 43.03 49.36 -32.10
N LEU A 971 44.01 50.09 -31.56
CA LEU A 971 45.42 49.74 -31.71
C LEU A 971 45.76 48.43 -30.97
N LEU A 972 45.16 48.19 -29.80
CA LEU A 972 45.28 46.93 -29.06
C LEU A 972 44.64 45.75 -29.79
N ALA A 973 43.48 45.93 -30.42
CA ALA A 973 42.81 44.89 -31.21
C ALA A 973 43.66 44.47 -32.42
N VAL A 974 44.28 45.44 -33.12
CA VAL A 974 45.26 45.15 -34.19
C VAL A 974 46.52 44.48 -33.65
N ASN A 975 47.08 44.95 -32.53
CA ASN A 975 48.25 44.31 -31.92
C ASN A 975 48.01 42.84 -31.50
N HIS A 976 46.77 42.47 -31.18
CA HIS A 976 46.38 41.13 -30.75
C HIS A 976 45.55 40.34 -31.77
N GLN A 977 45.49 40.78 -33.03
CA GLN A 977 44.81 40.09 -34.14
C GLN A 977 43.33 39.77 -33.87
N ARG A 978 42.57 40.75 -33.34
CA ARG A 978 41.14 40.60 -33.00
C ARG A 978 40.25 41.30 -34.05
N THR A 979 39.91 40.58 -35.11
CA THR A 979 39.05 41.03 -36.23
C THR A 979 37.63 41.41 -35.78
N ASP A 980 37.01 40.50 -35.04
CA ASP A 980 35.70 40.61 -34.41
C ASP A 980 35.58 41.86 -33.51
N ILE A 981 36.50 42.00 -32.56
CA ILE A 981 36.53 43.10 -31.60
C ILE A 981 36.80 44.43 -32.30
N LEU A 982 37.67 44.45 -33.32
CA LEU A 982 37.93 45.67 -34.08
C LEU A 982 36.68 46.14 -34.83
N ALA A 983 35.95 45.23 -35.48
CA ALA A 983 34.74 45.56 -36.21
C ALA A 983 33.68 46.17 -35.26
N PHE A 984 33.42 45.52 -34.12
CA PHE A 984 32.52 46.05 -33.11
C PHE A 984 32.92 47.43 -32.58
N LEU A 985 34.21 47.64 -32.26
CA LEU A 985 34.71 48.95 -31.79
C LEU A 985 34.59 50.05 -32.85
N TYR A 986 34.59 49.69 -34.14
CA TYR A 986 34.43 50.64 -35.25
C TYR A 986 32.97 51.03 -35.50
N GLU A 987 32.04 50.11 -35.25
CA GLU A 987 30.60 50.27 -35.51
C GLU A 987 29.84 50.94 -34.35
N LEU A 988 30.52 51.32 -33.27
CA LEU A 988 29.92 52.09 -32.18
C LEU A 988 29.46 53.48 -32.67
N PRO A 989 28.18 53.85 -32.50
CA PRO A 989 27.62 55.09 -33.07
C PRO A 989 28.11 56.36 -32.36
N GLU A 990 28.52 56.25 -31.09
CA GLU A 990 29.03 57.36 -30.29
C GLU A 990 30.55 57.46 -30.43
N ASN A 991 31.03 58.49 -31.13
CA ASN A 991 32.43 58.79 -31.45
C ASN A 991 33.11 57.90 -32.51
N LYS A 992 32.86 58.18 -33.80
CA LYS A 992 33.67 57.67 -34.93
C LYS A 992 35.18 57.83 -34.66
N PRO A 993 36.01 56.79 -34.84
CA PRO A 993 37.43 56.82 -34.52
C PRO A 993 38.24 57.81 -35.38
N ASN A 994 39.39 58.26 -34.86
CA ASN A 994 40.17 59.32 -35.51
C ASN A 994 40.88 58.79 -36.78
N PRO A 995 40.69 59.40 -37.97
CA PRO A 995 41.35 58.97 -39.22
C PRO A 995 42.88 58.85 -39.14
N LYS A 996 43.55 59.64 -38.28
CA LYS A 996 44.99 59.50 -38.03
C LYS A 996 45.34 58.18 -37.34
N PHE A 997 44.54 57.76 -36.35
CA PHE A 997 44.75 56.50 -35.64
C PHE A 997 44.34 55.29 -36.49
N ILE A 998 43.31 55.40 -37.33
CA ILE A 998 42.94 54.37 -38.31
C ILE A 998 44.11 54.16 -39.30
N ARG A 999 44.76 55.24 -39.76
CA ARG A 999 45.96 55.14 -40.60
C ARG A 999 47.12 54.43 -39.89
N ILE A 1000 47.41 54.79 -38.64
CA ILE A 1000 48.44 54.12 -37.83
C ILE A 1000 48.10 52.63 -37.62
N ALA A 1001 46.84 52.31 -37.33
CA ALA A 1001 46.35 50.93 -37.18
C ALA A 1001 46.49 50.13 -38.49
N LEU A 1002 46.20 50.75 -39.64
CA LEU A 1002 46.35 50.16 -40.97
C LEU A 1002 47.81 49.92 -41.33
N GLU A 1003 48.70 50.90 -41.11
CA GLU A 1003 50.15 50.75 -41.29
C GLU A 1003 50.71 49.64 -40.37
N ARG A 1004 50.15 49.48 -39.16
CA ARG A 1004 50.53 48.43 -38.20
C ARG A 1004 49.96 47.05 -38.53
N ALA A 1005 48.76 46.98 -39.11
CA ALA A 1005 48.18 45.74 -39.62
C ALA A 1005 48.94 45.26 -40.89
N GLN A 1006 49.40 46.19 -41.73
CA GLN A 1006 50.22 45.91 -42.90
C GLN A 1006 51.61 45.37 -42.52
N THR A 1007 52.32 46.02 -41.59
CA THR A 1007 53.63 45.53 -41.12
C THR A 1007 53.56 44.18 -40.40
N THR A 1008 52.42 43.83 -39.81
CA THR A 1008 52.18 42.51 -39.17
C THR A 1008 51.44 41.51 -40.07
N GLN A 1009 51.29 41.80 -41.37
CA GLN A 1009 50.71 40.94 -42.42
C GLN A 1009 49.26 40.45 -42.16
N GLN A 1010 48.47 41.21 -41.42
CA GLN A 1010 47.11 40.83 -41.00
C GLN A 1010 46.08 41.07 -42.11
N LYS A 1011 46.07 40.23 -43.15
CA LYS A 1011 45.31 40.45 -44.42
C LYS A 1011 43.85 40.86 -44.22
N GLU A 1012 43.09 40.18 -43.36
CA GLU A 1012 41.68 40.50 -43.10
C GLU A 1012 41.50 41.88 -42.45
N LEU A 1013 42.34 42.20 -41.47
CA LEU A 1013 42.34 43.49 -40.75
C LEU A 1013 42.76 44.64 -41.66
N VAL A 1014 43.73 44.42 -42.56
CA VAL A 1014 44.13 45.39 -43.59
C VAL A 1014 42.97 45.67 -44.55
N ASN A 1015 42.28 44.63 -45.04
CA ASN A 1015 41.15 44.80 -45.95
C ASN A 1015 39.98 45.55 -45.28
N TYR A 1016 39.62 45.18 -44.03
CA TYR A 1016 38.56 45.86 -43.27
C TYR A 1016 38.90 47.34 -43.01
N LEU A 1017 40.11 47.64 -42.51
CA LEU A 1017 40.56 49.01 -42.25
C LEU A 1017 40.68 49.84 -43.54
N GLN A 1018 41.06 49.25 -44.67
CA GLN A 1018 41.10 49.95 -45.96
C GLN A 1018 39.71 50.33 -46.46
N LEU A 1019 38.74 49.43 -46.37
CA LEU A 1019 37.34 49.67 -46.73
C LEU A 1019 36.75 50.78 -45.85
N LYS A 1020 36.91 50.66 -44.53
CA LYS A 1020 36.40 51.63 -43.56
C LYS A 1020 37.10 53.00 -43.60
N LEU A 1021 38.37 53.07 -44.01
CA LEU A 1021 39.07 54.33 -44.30
C LEU A 1021 38.59 55.01 -45.59
N LYS A 1022 38.03 54.27 -46.56
CA LYS A 1022 37.34 54.86 -47.73
C LYS A 1022 35.99 55.46 -47.34
N GLU A 1023 35.15 54.73 -46.60
CA GLU A 1023 33.85 55.22 -46.13
C GLU A 1023 33.96 56.60 -45.42
N LEU A 1024 34.93 56.75 -44.50
CA LEU A 1024 35.20 58.02 -43.81
C LEU A 1024 35.70 59.17 -44.70
N LYS A 1025 36.20 58.89 -45.91
CA LYS A 1025 36.57 59.91 -46.90
C LYS A 1025 35.39 60.27 -47.79
N GLU A 1026 34.53 59.31 -48.11
CA GLU A 1026 33.38 59.47 -49.00
C GLU A 1026 32.23 60.23 -48.32
N GLU A 1027 31.95 59.97 -47.03
CA GLU A 1027 31.01 60.78 -46.22
C GLU A 1027 31.37 62.27 -46.18
N LYS A 1028 32.66 62.60 -46.33
CA LYS A 1028 33.17 63.98 -46.30
C LYS A 1028 32.93 64.78 -47.58
N ASN A 1029 32.57 64.13 -48.69
CA ASN A 1029 32.41 64.77 -49.99
C ASN A 1029 30.94 65.05 -50.37
N VAL A 1030 29.97 64.52 -49.62
CA VAL A 1030 28.52 64.62 -49.93
C VAL A 1030 27.84 65.81 -49.22
N SER A 1031 28.56 66.60 -48.42
CA SER A 1031 27.98 67.58 -47.50
C SER A 1031 28.57 69.01 -47.58
N GLN A 1032 28.30 69.73 -48.67
CA GLN A 1032 28.40 71.20 -48.78
C GLN A 1032 27.41 71.75 -49.85
N PRO A 1033 26.89 73.00 -49.74
CA PRO A 1033 25.51 73.12 -49.27
C PRO A 1033 24.53 73.86 -50.20
N LEU A 1034 23.24 73.58 -49.99
CA LEU A 1034 22.09 74.39 -50.43
C LEU A 1034 21.31 74.85 -49.19
N GLY A 1035 20.77 76.07 -49.22
CA GLY A 1035 19.63 76.44 -48.37
C GLY A 1035 19.95 76.99 -46.98
N SER A 1036 20.18 78.31 -46.92
CA SER A 1036 19.66 79.12 -45.82
C SER A 1036 18.16 78.90 -45.62
N PHE A 1037 17.68 78.81 -44.38
CA PHE A 1037 16.57 79.57 -43.77
C PHE A 1037 16.29 79.01 -42.36
N GLY A 1038 15.80 79.83 -41.44
CA GLY A 1038 15.73 79.46 -40.01
C GLY A 1038 14.36 79.64 -39.36
N VAL A 1039 14.36 79.44 -38.04
CA VAL A 1039 13.33 79.84 -37.07
C VAL A 1039 12.00 79.05 -37.11
N PHE A 1040 11.69 78.31 -36.04
CA PHE A 1040 10.66 78.70 -35.06
C PHE A 1040 10.68 77.83 -33.78
N LYS A 1041 10.33 78.44 -32.64
CA LYS A 1041 9.96 77.77 -31.38
C LYS A 1041 8.43 77.63 -31.33
N VAL A 1042 7.92 76.57 -30.71
CA VAL A 1042 6.57 76.56 -30.12
C VAL A 1042 6.63 75.94 -28.71
N LYS A 1043 5.88 76.53 -27.78
CA LYS A 1043 5.54 76.04 -26.44
C LYS A 1043 4.02 75.81 -26.43
N ALA A 1044 3.53 74.83 -25.67
CA ALA A 1044 2.15 74.82 -25.21
C ALA A 1044 2.04 74.08 -23.86
N ASN A 1045 1.28 74.68 -22.93
CA ASN A 1045 0.64 74.00 -21.78
C ASN A 1045 -0.71 73.41 -22.29
N GLY A 1046 -1.53 72.64 -21.57
CA GLY A 1046 -1.56 72.21 -20.17
C GLY A 1046 -2.85 71.38 -19.92
N GLU A 1047 -3.38 71.40 -18.69
CA GLU A 1047 -4.71 70.85 -18.26
C GLU A 1047 -4.87 69.30 -18.20
N GLN A 1048 -5.79 68.69 -17.40
CA GLN A 1048 -6.34 68.97 -16.04
C GLN A 1048 -7.17 67.73 -15.57
N LEU A 1049 -7.77 67.78 -14.35
CA LEU A 1049 -8.88 66.94 -13.80
C LEU A 1049 -8.48 65.55 -13.20
N GLN A 1050 -8.58 65.33 -11.87
CA GLN A 1050 -9.75 64.96 -11.01
C GLN A 1050 -9.88 63.44 -10.80
N ALA A 1051 -10.46 62.87 -9.73
CA ALA A 1051 -10.70 63.29 -8.33
C ALA A 1051 -11.25 62.08 -7.54
N SER A 1052 -10.99 61.99 -6.22
CA SER A 1052 -11.98 61.52 -5.21
C SER A 1052 -11.43 61.52 -3.77
N ALA A 1053 -12.23 62.07 -2.88
CA ALA A 1053 -12.25 61.97 -1.41
C ALA A 1053 -13.76 61.79 -1.03
N PRO A 1054 -14.23 61.85 0.24
CA PRO A 1054 -13.57 61.88 1.56
C PRO A 1054 -13.94 60.58 2.34
N SER A 1055 -14.12 60.45 3.67
CA SER A 1055 -14.10 61.33 4.86
C SER A 1055 -13.83 60.50 6.14
N LEU A 1056 -13.49 61.16 7.25
CA LEU A 1056 -13.48 60.59 8.61
C LEU A 1056 -14.80 60.93 9.34
N GLY A 1057 -15.23 60.08 10.29
CA GLY A 1057 -16.10 60.54 11.40
C GLY A 1057 -17.22 59.63 11.91
N HIS A 1058 -16.93 58.40 12.36
CA HIS A 1058 -17.35 57.90 13.68
C HIS A 1058 -16.72 56.54 14.01
#